data_AF-A0A5Q5BJZ0-F1
#
_entry.id   AF-A0A5Q5BJZ0-F1
#
_cell.length_a   1.000
_cell.length_b   1.000
_cell.length_c   1.000
_cell.angle_alpha   90.00
_cell.angle_beta   90.00
_cell.angle_gamma   90.00
#
_symmetry.space_group_name_H-M   'P 1'
#
loop_
_entity.id
_entity.type
_entity.pdbx_description
1 polymer ?
#
loop_
_entity_poly.entity_id
_entity_poly.type
_entity_poly.pdbx_seq_one_letter_code
_entity_poly.pdbx_strand_id
1 'polypeptide(L)'
;MAHTADLVIERPADLTADWLTTVLGAGTVTQFGFDRIGTGQMSECYRVSLTYADAATAGPESVVLKVAATDVNSRQTGLALGLYEREVRFYTDIAPGLPGPVAPCYHAAYNAETGAFDLLLGDAAPAVVGDEIRGATVEQATLALAELGRVHGPLLGNATLADADWLNRESPMNQVLLGQLWAGFADRYGDAIAPEHRAVCERLVAVFDAYLDAESAADRPHGLIHGDYRLDNMLFGQAGADRPLTVVDWQTVTWGPAFTDVAYFLGCALPVEDRRAHYDALLRAYHEALGAQAPVDLDTVRDGVRRQSFFGVMMAIVSSMLVARTERGDEMFMTMLRRHCEHVLDTDALAALPEPGDDEPLQPAAADEGSHQPGDEELWNESWYFDFADGAQDVGGWVRLGLYPNRNAAWINALVCGPGMPTIGIVDFDAPLPADYTETTTDTAHLGLEPVEPLRTYRVTVRGRGEAHDDPAALLRGEAGRPVDLTMDLTWTTVGTPYRYRITTRYEIACTVSGTVTADGREYRFDAAPGQRDHSWGVRDWWAMDWVWNALHLDDGTHLHGVDLRIPEIGPMSIGYVQPPDAALTETTQMTAAATFADTGLPVTTSLTVQPGDLTVDVDIRGFAPVMLTAADGRVSHFPRAWAAVTTGDGRTGIGWVEWNRNIARS
;
A
#
# COMPACT_ATOMS: atom_id res chain seq x y z
N MET A 1 -42.58 9.55 14.86
CA MET A 1 -41.46 9.87 15.75
C MET A 1 -40.59 8.63 15.75
N ALA A 2 -39.37 8.71 15.22
CA ALA A 2 -38.43 7.59 15.30
C ALA A 2 -38.27 7.21 16.78
N HIS A 3 -38.13 5.92 17.09
CA HIS A 3 -37.90 5.51 18.47
C HIS A 3 -36.63 6.20 18.97
N THR A 4 -36.67 6.78 20.15
CA THR A 4 -35.57 7.57 20.74
C THR A 4 -34.25 6.78 20.84
N ALA A 5 -34.29 5.45 20.70
CA ALA A 5 -33.12 4.56 20.68
C ALA A 5 -32.41 4.45 19.31
N ASP A 6 -33.04 4.88 18.21
CA ASP A 6 -32.48 4.77 16.84
C ASP A 6 -31.60 5.98 16.46
N LEU A 7 -31.30 6.88 17.41
CA LEU A 7 -30.49 8.06 17.17
C LEU A 7 -29.00 7.72 17.29
N VAL A 8 -28.21 8.08 16.27
CA VAL A 8 -26.74 8.08 16.35
C VAL A 8 -26.30 9.34 17.08
N ILE A 9 -25.54 9.18 18.16
CA ILE A 9 -24.99 10.29 18.94
C ILE A 9 -23.66 10.72 18.31
N GLU A 10 -23.62 11.87 17.64
CA GLU A 10 -22.37 12.32 17.01
C GLU A 10 -21.45 13.04 17.99
N ARG A 11 -22.02 13.69 19.02
CA ARG A 11 -21.26 14.47 20.01
C ARG A 11 -21.91 14.38 21.39
N PRO A 12 -21.17 14.61 22.49
CA PRO A 12 -21.73 14.57 23.84
C PRO A 12 -22.89 15.55 24.09
N ALA A 13 -22.92 16.67 23.36
CA ALA A 13 -23.98 17.67 23.47
C ALA A 13 -25.33 17.19 22.89
N ASP A 14 -25.34 16.10 22.12
CA ASP A 14 -26.55 15.49 21.57
C ASP A 14 -27.26 14.57 22.60
N LEU A 15 -26.58 14.24 23.72
CA LEU A 15 -27.16 13.47 24.83
C LEU A 15 -28.27 14.24 25.55
N THR A 16 -29.28 13.52 26.03
CA THR A 16 -30.32 14.06 26.92
C THR A 16 -30.57 13.13 28.11
N ALA A 17 -31.08 13.68 29.21
CA ALA A 17 -31.40 12.90 30.41
C ALA A 17 -32.48 11.83 30.15
N ASP A 18 -33.47 12.15 29.30
CA ASP A 18 -34.53 11.21 28.90
C ASP A 18 -33.97 10.06 28.06
N TRP A 19 -33.04 10.37 27.14
CA TRP A 19 -32.35 9.35 26.34
C TRP A 19 -31.49 8.44 27.21
N LEU A 20 -30.65 9.01 28.10
CA LEU A 20 -29.81 8.25 29.03
C LEU A 20 -30.66 7.35 29.95
N THR A 21 -31.79 7.87 30.46
CA THR A 21 -32.74 7.07 31.26
C THR A 21 -33.26 5.86 30.47
N THR A 22 -33.61 6.07 29.21
CA THR A 22 -34.17 5.04 28.34
C THR A 22 -33.14 3.96 28.02
N VAL A 23 -31.94 4.38 27.59
CA VAL A 23 -30.86 3.49 27.14
C VAL A 23 -30.25 2.69 28.29
N LEU A 24 -30.03 3.32 29.45
CA LEU A 24 -29.46 2.62 30.61
C LEU A 24 -30.43 1.62 31.24
N GLY A 25 -31.75 1.77 31.01
CA GLY A 25 -32.77 0.88 31.54
C GLY A 25 -32.82 0.83 33.07
N ALA A 26 -32.31 1.87 33.75
CA ALA A 26 -32.21 1.98 35.20
C ALA A 26 -33.13 3.10 35.74
N GLY A 27 -32.79 3.70 36.88
CA GLY A 27 -33.50 4.84 37.45
C GLY A 27 -33.51 6.07 36.54
N THR A 28 -34.41 7.02 36.82
CA THR A 28 -34.51 8.26 36.04
C THR A 28 -33.30 9.15 36.25
N VAL A 29 -32.54 9.40 35.19
CA VAL A 29 -31.44 10.37 35.15
C VAL A 29 -32.04 11.77 35.18
N THR A 30 -31.57 12.61 36.09
CA THR A 30 -32.03 14.01 36.24
C THR A 30 -30.99 15.01 35.80
N GLN A 31 -29.71 14.68 35.96
CA GLN A 31 -28.58 15.50 35.55
C GLN A 31 -27.46 14.60 35.05
N PHE A 32 -26.68 15.11 34.11
CA PHE A 32 -25.45 14.49 33.63
C PHE A 32 -24.42 15.57 33.28
N GLY A 33 -23.15 15.20 33.31
CA GLY A 33 -22.04 16.02 32.83
C GLY A 33 -21.02 15.14 32.14
N PHE A 34 -20.23 15.70 31.22
CA PHE A 34 -19.24 14.93 30.48
C PHE A 34 -17.86 15.60 30.47
N ASP A 35 -16.83 14.77 30.57
CA ASP A 35 -15.43 15.17 30.47
C ASP A 35 -14.75 14.34 29.40
N ARG A 36 -13.97 14.99 28.52
CA ARG A 36 -13.19 14.29 27.49
C ARG A 36 -12.08 13.46 28.16
N ILE A 37 -11.96 12.21 27.76
CA ILE A 37 -10.95 11.26 28.25
C ILE A 37 -10.21 10.60 27.09
N GLY A 38 -8.99 10.13 27.36
CA GLY A 38 -8.15 9.49 26.34
C GLY A 38 -7.52 10.46 25.33
N THR A 39 -6.69 9.91 24.44
CA THR A 39 -5.91 10.65 23.43
C THR A 39 -6.14 10.11 22.01
N GLY A 40 -7.24 9.40 21.80
CA GLY A 40 -7.59 8.77 20.52
C GLY A 40 -7.55 9.75 19.35
N GLN A 41 -6.95 9.33 18.24
CA GLN A 41 -6.86 10.13 17.01
C GLN A 41 -8.04 9.86 16.06
N MET A 42 -8.55 8.62 16.02
CA MET A 42 -9.64 8.20 15.12
C MET A 42 -11.04 8.34 15.73
N SER A 43 -11.13 8.41 17.05
CA SER A 43 -12.39 8.53 17.79
C SER A 43 -12.18 9.35 19.07
N GLU A 44 -13.27 9.86 19.63
CA GLU A 44 -13.28 10.63 20.86
C GLU A 44 -14.04 9.89 21.96
N CYS A 45 -13.47 9.86 23.16
CA CYS A 45 -14.08 9.26 24.34
C CYS A 45 -14.44 10.33 25.37
N TYR A 46 -15.59 10.17 26.01
CA TYR A 46 -16.10 11.07 27.03
C TYR A 46 -16.63 10.27 28.21
N ARG A 47 -16.16 10.58 29.42
CA ARG A 47 -16.77 10.06 30.65
C ARG A 47 -18.01 10.89 30.94
N VAL A 48 -19.17 10.25 31.01
CA VAL A 48 -20.46 10.86 31.34
C VAL A 48 -20.81 10.50 32.77
N SER A 49 -20.80 11.48 33.67
CA SER A 49 -21.27 11.36 35.05
C SER A 49 -22.78 11.48 35.13
N LEU A 50 -23.43 10.69 35.99
CA LEU A 50 -24.89 10.55 36.04
C LEU A 50 -25.42 10.83 37.45
N THR A 51 -26.54 11.55 37.54
CA THR A 51 -27.28 11.78 38.78
C THR A 51 -28.72 11.31 38.65
N TYR A 52 -29.13 10.38 39.51
CA TYR A 52 -30.46 9.76 39.49
C TYR A 52 -31.45 10.45 40.45
N ALA A 53 -32.74 10.41 40.10
CA ALA A 53 -33.82 10.94 40.94
C ALA A 53 -33.96 10.19 42.28
N ASP A 54 -33.74 8.87 42.26
CA ASP A 54 -33.81 7.99 43.42
C ASP A 54 -32.59 7.08 43.47
N ALA A 55 -31.85 7.14 44.57
CA ALA A 55 -30.67 6.30 44.79
C ALA A 55 -31.02 4.81 44.86
N ALA A 56 -32.25 4.44 45.23
CA ALA A 56 -32.66 3.04 45.35
C ALA A 56 -32.85 2.33 44.00
N THR A 57 -33.00 3.11 42.90
CA THR A 57 -33.11 2.58 41.53
C THR A 57 -31.95 3.04 40.65
N ALA A 58 -30.89 3.61 41.25
CA ALA A 58 -29.75 4.12 40.53
C ALA A 58 -29.06 3.04 39.66
N GLY A 59 -28.69 3.45 38.46
CA GLY A 59 -27.81 2.69 37.58
C GLY A 59 -26.33 3.04 37.83
N PRO A 60 -25.46 2.87 36.83
CA PRO A 60 -24.04 3.22 36.98
C PRO A 60 -23.84 4.71 37.28
N GLU A 61 -22.89 5.06 38.15
CA GLU A 61 -22.55 6.46 38.47
C GLU A 61 -21.94 7.21 37.28
N SER A 62 -21.28 6.48 36.37
CA SER A 62 -20.74 7.00 35.12
C SER A 62 -20.73 5.95 34.02
N VAL A 63 -20.73 6.44 32.78
CA VAL A 63 -20.56 5.66 31.54
C VAL A 63 -19.55 6.34 30.63
N VAL A 64 -19.05 5.63 29.63
CA VAL A 64 -18.14 6.16 28.61
C VAL A 64 -18.89 6.23 27.28
N LEU A 65 -18.98 7.44 26.72
CA LEU A 65 -19.44 7.66 25.35
C LEU A 65 -18.22 7.69 24.43
N LYS A 66 -18.18 6.80 23.44
CA LYS A 66 -17.22 6.85 22.33
C LYS A 66 -17.97 7.26 21.06
N VAL A 67 -17.43 8.23 20.33
CA VAL A 67 -18.00 8.74 19.07
C VAL A 67 -16.89 8.91 18.03
N ALA A 68 -17.28 9.01 16.76
CA ALA A 68 -16.35 9.33 15.67
C ALA A 68 -15.58 10.64 15.92
N ALA A 69 -14.35 10.75 15.38
CA ALA A 69 -13.58 11.99 15.47
C ALA A 69 -14.33 13.18 14.85
N THR A 70 -14.23 14.34 15.50
CA THR A 70 -14.77 15.60 14.95
C THR A 70 -14.04 16.02 13.67
N ASP A 71 -12.75 15.72 13.55
CA ASP A 71 -11.94 15.91 12.34
C ASP A 71 -12.44 15.04 11.19
N VAL A 72 -12.69 15.67 10.03
CA VAL A 72 -13.30 15.01 8.86
C VAL A 72 -12.35 14.01 8.23
N ASN A 73 -11.04 14.29 8.18
CA ASN A 73 -10.06 13.40 7.55
C ASN A 73 -9.87 12.12 8.36
N SER A 74 -9.75 12.25 9.69
CA SER A 74 -9.68 11.14 10.63
C SER A 74 -10.93 10.27 10.55
N ARG A 75 -12.11 10.91 10.47
CA ARG A 75 -13.38 10.22 10.28
C ARG A 75 -13.45 9.45 8.96
N GLN A 76 -13.10 10.07 7.84
CA GLN A 76 -13.08 9.41 6.53
C GLN A 76 -12.09 8.25 6.49
N THR A 77 -10.92 8.39 7.13
CA THR A 77 -9.92 7.33 7.22
C THR A 77 -10.46 6.11 7.98
N GLY A 78 -11.08 6.32 9.16
CA GLY A 78 -11.66 5.21 9.92
C GLY A 78 -12.83 4.52 9.21
N LEU A 79 -13.61 5.26 8.40
CA LEU A 79 -14.65 4.70 7.54
C LEU A 79 -14.05 3.82 6.43
N ALA A 80 -13.06 4.34 5.70
CA ALA A 80 -12.38 3.63 4.61
C ALA A 80 -11.72 2.32 5.12
N LEU A 81 -11.13 2.35 6.31
CA LEU A 81 -10.52 1.19 6.96
C LEU A 81 -11.53 0.27 7.68
N GLY A 82 -12.81 0.65 7.77
CA GLY A 82 -13.87 -0.13 8.42
C GLY A 82 -13.81 -0.19 9.95
N LEU A 83 -13.03 0.68 10.59
CA LEU A 83 -12.75 0.64 12.03
C LEU A 83 -14.03 0.82 12.87
N TYR A 84 -14.90 1.74 12.46
CA TYR A 84 -16.14 2.06 13.20
C TYR A 84 -17.17 0.94 13.13
N GLU A 85 -17.39 0.39 11.93
CA GLU A 85 -18.29 -0.75 11.75
C GLU A 85 -17.82 -1.95 12.59
N ARG A 86 -16.51 -2.25 12.55
CA ARG A 86 -15.90 -3.35 13.29
C ARG A 86 -16.13 -3.23 14.80
N GLU A 87 -15.86 -2.06 15.37
CA GLU A 87 -16.04 -1.87 16.81
C GLU A 87 -17.50 -1.97 17.22
N VAL A 88 -18.41 -1.30 16.48
CA VAL A 88 -19.85 -1.36 16.77
C VAL A 88 -20.36 -2.79 16.70
N ARG A 89 -20.02 -3.52 15.63
CA ARG A 89 -20.45 -4.90 15.43
C ARG A 89 -19.83 -5.87 16.42
N PHE A 90 -18.60 -5.61 16.89
CA PHE A 90 -18.05 -6.38 18.00
C PHE A 90 -18.95 -6.26 19.25
N TYR A 91 -19.33 -5.04 19.65
CA TYR A 91 -20.16 -4.83 20.84
C TYR A 91 -21.61 -5.32 20.69
N THR A 92 -22.16 -5.37 19.47
CA THR A 92 -23.53 -5.87 19.23
C THR A 92 -23.60 -7.36 18.98
N ASP A 93 -22.66 -7.92 18.21
CA ASP A 93 -22.77 -9.27 17.65
C ASP A 93 -21.91 -10.29 18.42
N ILE A 94 -20.80 -9.85 19.04
CA ILE A 94 -19.81 -10.75 19.68
C ILE A 94 -19.79 -10.59 21.21
N ALA A 95 -19.55 -9.37 21.70
CA ALA A 95 -19.39 -9.08 23.12
C ALA A 95 -20.52 -9.60 24.03
N PRO A 96 -21.81 -9.62 23.62
CA PRO A 96 -22.88 -10.14 24.47
C PRO A 96 -22.75 -11.65 24.77
N GLY A 97 -22.03 -12.39 23.93
CA GLY A 97 -21.73 -13.81 24.13
C GLY A 97 -20.45 -14.08 24.92
N LEU A 98 -19.67 -13.05 25.25
CA LEU A 98 -18.37 -13.19 25.90
C LEU A 98 -18.48 -13.07 27.43
N PRO A 99 -17.74 -13.90 28.19
CA PRO A 99 -17.74 -13.85 29.67
C PRO A 99 -16.89 -12.72 30.26
N GLY A 100 -16.08 -12.03 29.46
CA GLY A 100 -15.14 -10.97 29.85
C GLY A 100 -14.03 -10.85 28.79
N PRO A 101 -13.10 -9.87 28.89
CA PRO A 101 -13.04 -8.73 29.79
C PRO A 101 -13.63 -7.45 29.14
N VAL A 102 -14.87 -7.51 28.65
CA VAL A 102 -15.50 -6.39 27.91
C VAL A 102 -16.46 -5.62 28.82
N ALA A 103 -16.47 -4.29 28.70
CA ALA A 103 -17.42 -3.43 29.40
C ALA A 103 -18.86 -3.67 28.91
N PRO A 104 -19.89 -3.53 29.76
CA PRO A 104 -21.28 -3.54 29.31
C PRO A 104 -21.50 -2.48 28.23
N CYS A 105 -22.13 -2.87 27.13
CA CYS A 105 -22.58 -1.93 26.10
C CYS A 105 -24.06 -1.63 26.32
N TYR A 106 -24.39 -0.37 26.61
CA TYR A 106 -25.76 0.09 26.83
C TYR A 106 -26.41 0.53 25.51
N HIS A 107 -25.63 1.07 24.58
CA HIS A 107 -26.09 1.47 23.26
C HIS A 107 -24.93 1.47 22.27
N ALA A 108 -25.26 1.14 21.02
CA ALA A 108 -24.34 1.08 19.90
C ALA A 108 -25.11 1.45 18.63
N ALA A 109 -24.59 2.39 17.84
CA ALA A 109 -25.17 2.74 16.56
C ALA A 109 -24.09 3.11 15.54
N TYR A 110 -24.37 2.85 14.27
CA TYR A 110 -23.47 3.12 13.15
C TYR A 110 -24.26 3.56 11.91
N ASN A 111 -23.79 4.61 11.24
CA ASN A 111 -24.28 5.08 9.97
C ASN A 111 -23.20 4.89 8.90
N ALA A 112 -23.41 3.92 8.00
CA ALA A 112 -22.46 3.58 6.94
C ALA A 112 -22.29 4.67 5.87
N GLU A 113 -23.29 5.55 5.67
CA GLU A 113 -23.21 6.61 4.67
C GLU A 113 -22.31 7.77 5.14
N THR A 114 -22.34 8.08 6.43
CA THR A 114 -21.62 9.23 7.00
C THR A 114 -20.37 8.86 7.79
N GLY A 115 -20.22 7.57 8.14
CA GLY A 115 -19.20 7.10 9.08
C GLY A 115 -19.43 7.57 10.52
N ALA A 116 -20.62 8.11 10.84
CA ALA A 116 -20.98 8.44 12.21
C ALA A 116 -21.25 7.16 13.00
N PHE A 117 -20.76 7.10 14.22
CA PHE A 117 -21.03 5.99 15.13
C PHE A 117 -21.01 6.48 16.56
N ASP A 118 -21.66 5.71 17.44
CA ASP A 118 -21.51 5.86 18.87
C ASP A 118 -21.56 4.52 19.60
N LEU A 119 -20.88 4.49 20.74
CA LEU A 119 -20.92 3.42 21.73
C LEU A 119 -21.06 4.04 23.11
N LEU A 120 -22.07 3.61 23.86
CA LEU A 120 -22.24 3.94 25.28
C LEU A 120 -21.87 2.73 26.13
N LEU A 121 -20.69 2.77 26.73
CA LEU A 121 -20.08 1.66 27.46
C LEU A 121 -20.06 1.91 28.98
N GLY A 122 -20.03 0.85 29.79
CA GLY A 122 -19.78 0.97 31.22
C GLY A 122 -18.41 1.57 31.53
N ASP A 123 -18.35 2.45 32.54
CA ASP A 123 -17.07 2.99 33.03
C ASP A 123 -16.36 1.94 33.89
N ALA A 124 -15.07 1.73 33.65
CA ALA A 124 -14.28 0.75 34.38
C ALA A 124 -13.78 1.27 35.74
N ALA A 125 -14.14 2.48 36.14
CA ALA A 125 -13.72 3.07 37.41
C ALA A 125 -14.04 2.16 38.62
N PRO A 126 -13.14 2.03 39.62
CA PRO A 126 -11.82 2.67 39.73
C PRO A 126 -10.67 1.85 39.09
N ALA A 127 -10.71 1.53 37.79
CA ALA A 127 -9.57 0.93 37.09
C ALA A 127 -8.47 1.94 36.71
N VAL A 128 -7.24 1.43 36.54
CA VAL A 128 -6.06 2.19 36.11
C VAL A 128 -5.55 1.62 34.79
N VAL A 129 -5.23 2.50 33.83
CA VAL A 129 -4.68 2.09 32.52
C VAL A 129 -3.29 1.47 32.68
N GLY A 130 -2.97 0.49 31.84
CA GLY A 130 -1.62 -0.04 31.72
C GLY A 130 -0.63 1.02 31.20
N ASP A 131 0.67 0.71 31.31
CA ASP A 131 1.76 1.59 30.86
C ASP A 131 2.72 0.76 30.01
N GLU A 132 2.63 0.91 28.68
CA GLU A 132 3.42 0.16 27.72
C GLU A 132 4.95 0.38 27.88
N ILE A 133 5.34 1.61 28.26
CA ILE A 133 6.74 1.99 28.43
C ILE A 133 7.33 1.27 29.64
N ARG A 134 6.64 1.40 30.79
CA ARG A 134 7.06 0.75 32.04
C ARG A 134 6.97 -0.78 31.96
N GLY A 135 5.97 -1.29 31.24
CA GLY A 135 5.65 -2.72 31.18
C GLY A 135 4.80 -3.18 32.37
N ALA A 136 4.12 -4.30 32.17
CA ALA A 136 3.28 -4.96 33.14
C ALA A 136 4.09 -5.75 34.17
N THR A 137 3.51 -5.89 35.37
CA THR A 137 3.93 -6.92 36.33
C THR A 137 3.55 -8.32 35.83
N VAL A 138 4.20 -9.35 36.34
CA VAL A 138 3.90 -10.76 35.99
C VAL A 138 2.45 -11.11 36.33
N GLU A 139 1.92 -10.58 37.43
CA GLU A 139 0.52 -10.77 37.84
C GLU A 139 -0.46 -10.13 36.84
N GLN A 140 -0.18 -8.90 36.40
CA GLN A 140 -0.98 -8.23 35.37
C GLN A 140 -0.93 -8.97 34.03
N ALA A 141 0.25 -9.44 33.63
CA ALA A 141 0.40 -10.21 32.40
C ALA A 141 -0.32 -11.56 32.43
N THR A 142 -0.25 -12.25 33.57
CA THR A 142 -0.99 -13.51 33.79
C THR A 142 -2.49 -13.27 33.72
N LEU A 143 -2.98 -12.19 34.34
CA LEU A 143 -4.39 -11.80 34.27
C LEU A 143 -4.82 -11.47 32.83
N ALA A 144 -4.06 -10.65 32.10
CA ALA A 144 -4.36 -10.27 30.73
C ALA A 144 -4.46 -11.51 29.82
N LEU A 145 -3.47 -12.39 29.87
CA LEU A 145 -3.49 -13.63 29.08
C LEU A 145 -4.62 -14.58 29.47
N ALA A 146 -4.97 -14.68 30.76
CA ALA A 146 -6.12 -15.46 31.19
C ALA A 146 -7.43 -14.88 30.66
N GLU A 147 -7.62 -13.55 30.71
CA GLU A 147 -8.82 -12.92 30.16
C GLU A 147 -8.88 -13.05 28.63
N LEU A 148 -7.76 -12.93 27.93
CA LEU A 148 -7.68 -13.18 26.48
C LEU A 148 -8.08 -14.63 26.15
N GLY A 149 -7.61 -15.61 26.95
CA GLY A 149 -8.01 -17.00 26.82
C GLY A 149 -9.53 -17.20 26.96
N ARG A 150 -10.19 -16.44 27.85
CA ARG A 150 -11.66 -16.48 28.01
C ARG A 150 -12.41 -15.88 26.82
N VAL A 151 -11.82 -14.91 26.13
CA VAL A 151 -12.36 -14.38 24.86
C VAL A 151 -12.19 -15.41 23.75
N HIS A 152 -10.98 -15.96 23.60
CA HIS A 152 -10.63 -16.84 22.49
C HIS A 152 -11.30 -18.21 22.59
N GLY A 153 -11.42 -18.78 23.80
CA GLY A 153 -11.96 -20.11 24.06
C GLY A 153 -13.26 -20.44 23.31
N PRO A 154 -14.36 -19.67 23.49
CA PRO A 154 -15.62 -19.94 22.81
C PRO A 154 -15.63 -19.60 21.31
N LEU A 155 -14.66 -18.82 20.82
CA LEU A 155 -14.63 -18.32 19.44
C LEU A 155 -13.63 -19.04 18.55
N LEU A 156 -12.71 -19.82 19.12
CA LEU A 156 -11.66 -20.52 18.38
C LEU A 156 -12.27 -21.51 17.37
N GLY A 157 -11.92 -21.36 16.09
CA GLY A 157 -12.44 -22.20 15.00
C GLY A 157 -13.92 -21.99 14.65
N ASN A 158 -14.56 -20.91 15.12
CA ASN A 158 -15.93 -20.55 14.76
C ASN A 158 -16.05 -20.13 13.27
N ALA A 159 -16.57 -21.04 12.43
CA ALA A 159 -16.76 -20.81 11.00
C ALA A 159 -17.69 -19.63 10.66
N THR A 160 -18.67 -19.29 11.51
CA THR A 160 -19.59 -18.18 11.22
C THR A 160 -18.88 -16.82 11.25
N LEU A 161 -17.83 -16.67 12.05
CA LEU A 161 -17.01 -15.46 12.06
C LEU A 161 -16.03 -15.42 10.89
N ALA A 162 -15.59 -16.58 10.37
CA ALA A 162 -14.74 -16.67 9.19
C ALA A 162 -15.42 -16.16 7.91
N ASP A 163 -16.75 -16.31 7.82
CA ASP A 163 -17.54 -15.90 6.64
C ASP A 163 -18.12 -14.47 6.77
N ALA A 164 -17.72 -13.72 7.79
CA ALA A 164 -18.28 -12.39 8.07
C ALA A 164 -17.50 -11.27 7.35
N ASP A 165 -18.05 -10.73 6.25
CA ASP A 165 -17.41 -9.69 5.41
C ASP A 165 -17.00 -8.42 6.19
N TRP A 166 -17.76 -8.05 7.22
CA TRP A 166 -17.46 -6.89 8.06
C TRP A 166 -16.20 -7.09 8.92
N LEU A 167 -15.87 -8.34 9.23
CA LEU A 167 -14.76 -8.75 10.08
C LEU A 167 -13.52 -9.11 9.25
N ASN A 168 -13.72 -9.87 8.16
CA ASN A 168 -12.70 -10.33 7.22
C ASN A 168 -12.63 -9.40 6.01
N ARG A 169 -11.76 -8.38 6.10
CA ARG A 169 -11.44 -7.52 4.96
C ARG A 169 -10.01 -7.79 4.52
N GLU A 170 -9.76 -7.73 3.21
CA GLU A 170 -8.41 -7.84 2.68
C GLU A 170 -7.51 -6.75 3.28
N SER A 171 -6.35 -7.18 3.79
CA SER A 171 -5.31 -6.27 4.22
C SER A 171 -4.54 -5.78 3.00
N PRO A 172 -4.28 -4.47 2.83
CA PRO A 172 -3.41 -3.98 1.77
C PRO A 172 -1.93 -4.30 2.01
N MET A 173 -1.59 -4.91 3.15
CA MET A 173 -0.21 -5.24 3.52
C MET A 173 0.26 -6.49 2.77
N ASN A 174 1.33 -6.36 1.99
CA ASN A 174 2.02 -7.42 1.28
C ASN A 174 3.54 -7.24 1.39
N GLN A 175 4.31 -8.18 0.84
CA GLN A 175 5.77 -8.22 0.95
C GLN A 175 6.43 -6.96 0.40
N VAL A 176 5.90 -6.44 -0.70
CA VAL A 176 6.39 -5.22 -1.33
C VAL A 176 6.18 -4.01 -0.43
N LEU A 177 4.95 -3.78 0.05
CA LEU A 177 4.64 -2.66 0.93
C LEU A 177 5.42 -2.75 2.24
N LEU A 178 5.54 -3.94 2.84
CA LEU A 178 6.35 -4.13 4.03
C LEU A 178 7.84 -3.85 3.75
N GLY A 179 8.37 -4.28 2.61
CA GLY A 179 9.73 -4.00 2.19
C GLY A 179 10.00 -2.50 2.01
N GLN A 180 9.03 -1.75 1.46
CA GLN A 180 9.10 -0.29 1.35
C GLN A 180 9.11 0.39 2.71
N LEU A 181 8.17 0.02 3.59
CA LEU A 181 8.08 0.56 4.94
C LEU A 181 9.34 0.23 5.75
N TRP A 182 9.89 -0.97 5.57
CA TRP A 182 11.18 -1.37 6.15
C TRP A 182 12.33 -0.53 5.64
N ALA A 183 12.44 -0.27 4.33
CA ALA A 183 13.51 0.57 3.78
C ALA A 183 13.48 1.98 4.39
N GLY A 184 12.29 2.60 4.47
CA GLY A 184 12.12 3.91 5.12
C GLY A 184 12.40 3.87 6.62
N PHE A 185 12.01 2.80 7.32
CA PHE A 185 12.32 2.58 8.72
C PHE A 185 13.83 2.45 8.96
N ALA A 186 14.49 1.62 8.17
CA ALA A 186 15.91 1.33 8.27
C ALA A 186 16.77 2.56 7.96
N ASP A 187 16.37 3.40 7.01
CA ASP A 187 17.01 4.70 6.74
C ASP A 187 16.81 5.67 7.92
N ARG A 188 15.56 5.78 8.41
CA ARG A 188 15.20 6.69 9.50
C ARG A 188 15.97 6.43 10.79
N TYR A 189 16.10 5.16 11.18
CA TYR A 189 16.69 4.79 12.46
C TYR A 189 18.13 4.27 12.35
N GLY A 190 18.58 3.86 11.16
CA GLY A 190 19.97 3.55 10.85
C GLY A 190 20.64 2.64 11.88
N ASP A 191 21.71 3.16 12.50
CA ASP A 191 22.52 2.48 13.52
C ASP A 191 21.83 2.29 14.88
N ALA A 192 20.66 2.91 15.09
CA ALA A 192 19.86 2.66 16.30
C ALA A 192 19.22 1.27 16.30
N ILE A 193 19.13 0.61 15.13
CA ILE A 193 18.64 -0.77 15.00
C ILE A 193 19.83 -1.71 15.23
N ALA A 194 19.74 -2.57 16.26
CA ALA A 194 20.77 -3.55 16.53
C ALA A 194 20.90 -4.55 15.35
N PRO A 195 22.11 -5.04 15.02
CA PRO A 195 22.32 -5.94 13.87
C PRO A 195 21.43 -7.20 13.88
N GLU A 196 21.21 -7.79 15.05
CA GLU A 196 20.34 -8.95 15.24
C GLU A 196 18.86 -8.65 14.98
N HIS A 197 18.39 -7.45 15.33
CA HIS A 197 17.01 -7.02 15.08
C HIS A 197 16.80 -6.64 13.61
N ARG A 198 17.83 -6.04 12.99
CA ARG A 198 17.88 -5.80 11.55
C ARG A 198 17.75 -7.13 10.78
N ALA A 199 18.51 -8.16 11.16
CA ALA A 199 18.42 -9.48 10.53
C ALA A 199 17.03 -10.12 10.67
N VAL A 200 16.35 -9.94 11.81
CA VAL A 200 14.94 -10.38 11.99
C VAL A 200 14.02 -9.68 11.00
N CYS A 201 14.13 -8.35 10.89
CA CYS A 201 13.27 -7.56 10.00
C CYS A 201 13.51 -7.92 8.53
N GLU A 202 14.77 -7.97 8.10
CA GLU A 202 15.15 -8.33 6.73
C GLU A 202 14.69 -9.74 6.36
N ARG A 203 14.80 -10.71 7.30
CA ARG A 203 14.32 -12.07 7.07
C ARG A 203 12.81 -12.15 6.93
N LEU A 204 12.05 -11.41 7.76
CA LEU A 204 10.59 -11.34 7.65
C LEU A 204 10.19 -10.68 6.32
N VAL A 205 10.77 -9.53 6.00
CA VAL A 205 10.52 -8.79 4.75
C VAL A 205 10.78 -9.65 3.52
N ALA A 206 11.82 -10.48 3.53
CA ALA A 206 12.17 -11.31 2.38
C ALA A 206 11.15 -12.41 2.05
N VAL A 207 10.25 -12.77 2.98
CA VAL A 207 9.29 -13.87 2.80
C VAL A 207 7.89 -13.56 3.30
N PHE A 208 7.55 -12.29 3.40
CA PHE A 208 6.33 -11.88 4.09
C PHE A 208 5.06 -12.44 3.43
N ASP A 209 4.98 -12.50 2.11
CA ASP A 209 3.80 -13.08 1.42
C ASP A 209 3.72 -14.58 1.69
N ALA A 210 4.83 -15.30 1.55
CA ALA A 210 4.89 -16.73 1.86
C ALA A 210 4.60 -17.04 3.36
N TYR A 211 4.97 -16.13 4.26
CA TYR A 211 4.64 -16.20 5.67
C TYR A 211 3.13 -16.02 5.91
N LEU A 212 2.51 -15.02 5.28
CA LEU A 212 1.06 -14.82 5.36
C LEU A 212 0.30 -16.04 4.84
N ASP A 213 0.67 -16.57 3.66
CA ASP A 213 0.08 -17.76 3.08
C ASP A 213 0.19 -18.98 4.02
N ALA A 214 1.35 -19.14 4.68
CA ALA A 214 1.58 -20.24 5.62
C ALA A 214 0.74 -20.13 6.90
N GLU A 215 0.47 -18.90 7.39
CA GLU A 215 -0.41 -18.67 8.54
C GLU A 215 -1.90 -18.77 8.18
N SER A 216 -2.28 -18.44 6.94
CA SER A 216 -3.64 -18.57 6.43
C SER A 216 -4.05 -19.99 6.03
N ALA A 217 -3.15 -20.97 6.10
CA ALA A 217 -3.45 -22.35 5.75
C ALA A 217 -4.58 -22.94 6.60
N ALA A 218 -5.45 -23.76 5.97
CA ALA A 218 -6.69 -24.25 6.58
C ALA A 218 -6.51 -25.15 7.81
N ASP A 219 -5.31 -25.73 8.00
CA ASP A 219 -4.95 -26.53 9.16
C ASP A 219 -4.43 -25.70 10.34
N ARG A 220 -4.26 -24.37 10.16
CA ARG A 220 -3.85 -23.46 11.24
C ARG A 220 -5.06 -23.07 12.11
N PRO A 221 -4.88 -22.98 13.45
CA PRO A 221 -5.92 -22.46 14.32
C PRO A 221 -6.24 -21.00 14.00
N HIS A 222 -7.50 -20.74 13.62
CA HIS A 222 -8.03 -19.41 13.38
C HIS A 222 -9.04 -19.01 14.47
N GLY A 223 -9.08 -17.72 14.80
CA GLY A 223 -9.86 -17.19 15.89
C GLY A 223 -10.08 -15.69 15.77
N LEU A 224 -10.85 -15.15 16.71
CA LEU A 224 -11.00 -13.70 16.87
C LEU A 224 -9.65 -13.11 17.29
N ILE A 225 -9.27 -11.99 16.68
CA ILE A 225 -8.08 -11.21 17.00
C ILE A 225 -8.55 -9.80 17.35
N HIS A 226 -8.16 -9.28 18.50
CA HIS A 226 -8.29 -7.87 18.86
C HIS A 226 -7.45 -6.99 17.94
N GLY A 227 -6.19 -7.35 17.67
CA GLY A 227 -5.31 -6.69 16.70
C GLY A 227 -4.52 -5.50 17.25
N ASP A 228 -4.82 -5.08 18.49
CA ASP A 228 -4.05 -4.08 19.25
C ASP A 228 -4.09 -4.41 20.76
N TYR A 229 -3.87 -5.68 21.09
CA TYR A 229 -3.94 -6.20 22.47
C TYR A 229 -2.70 -5.82 23.29
N ARG A 230 -2.60 -4.54 23.68
CA ARG A 230 -1.46 -3.94 24.41
C ARG A 230 -1.91 -3.20 25.68
N LEU A 231 -0.96 -2.81 26.54
CA LEU A 231 -1.26 -2.31 27.89
C LEU A 231 -2.05 -1.00 27.91
N ASP A 232 -1.83 -0.13 26.92
CA ASP A 232 -2.56 1.13 26.80
C ASP A 232 -4.08 0.92 26.57
N ASN A 233 -4.47 -0.27 26.07
CA ASN A 233 -5.86 -0.68 25.86
C ASN A 233 -6.41 -1.54 27.01
N MET A 234 -5.70 -1.61 28.14
CA MET A 234 -6.05 -2.43 29.31
C MET A 234 -6.29 -1.56 30.53
N LEU A 235 -7.47 -1.69 31.13
CA LEU A 235 -7.87 -1.03 32.36
C LEU A 235 -7.90 -2.05 33.50
N PHE A 236 -6.88 -2.01 34.37
CA PHE A 236 -6.72 -2.92 35.51
C PHE A 236 -7.54 -2.44 36.71
N GLY A 237 -8.53 -3.25 37.10
CA GLY A 237 -9.44 -2.95 38.20
C GLY A 237 -8.73 -2.82 39.54
N GLN A 238 -9.02 -1.74 40.28
CA GLN A 238 -8.58 -1.58 41.67
C GLN A 238 -9.66 -2.09 42.63
N ALA A 239 -9.39 -2.03 43.94
CA ALA A 239 -10.36 -2.40 44.96
C ALA A 239 -11.69 -1.62 44.76
N GLY A 240 -12.79 -2.35 44.57
CA GLY A 240 -14.12 -1.79 44.30
C GLY A 240 -14.50 -1.73 42.82
N ALA A 241 -13.62 -2.11 41.89
CA ALA A 241 -13.98 -2.25 40.48
C ALA A 241 -14.80 -3.53 40.24
N ASP A 242 -15.74 -3.46 39.29
CA ASP A 242 -16.61 -4.58 38.92
C ASP A 242 -15.87 -5.74 38.26
N ARG A 243 -14.71 -5.46 37.66
CA ARG A 243 -13.93 -6.42 36.87
C ARG A 243 -12.44 -6.29 37.21
N PRO A 244 -11.68 -7.40 37.19
CA PRO A 244 -10.23 -7.35 37.39
C PRO A 244 -9.50 -6.69 36.21
N LEU A 245 -10.04 -6.83 35.00
CA LEU A 245 -9.54 -6.21 33.78
C LEU A 245 -10.71 -5.82 32.87
N THR A 246 -10.59 -4.69 32.20
CA THR A 246 -11.43 -4.30 31.06
C THR A 246 -10.53 -4.00 29.86
N VAL A 247 -10.77 -4.66 28.74
CA VAL A 247 -10.06 -4.44 27.47
C VAL A 247 -10.95 -3.59 26.57
N VAL A 248 -10.37 -2.52 26.04
CA VAL A 248 -11.06 -1.51 25.23
C VAL A 248 -10.43 -1.39 23.85
N ASP A 249 -11.08 -0.64 22.97
CA ASP A 249 -10.60 -0.32 21.62
C ASP A 249 -10.56 -1.50 20.63
N TRP A 250 -11.73 -2.14 20.45
CA TRP A 250 -11.92 -3.27 19.54
C TRP A 250 -12.07 -2.87 18.06
N GLN A 251 -11.59 -1.70 17.67
CA GLN A 251 -11.73 -1.16 16.31
C GLN A 251 -10.89 -1.91 15.26
N THR A 252 -9.82 -2.58 15.70
CA THR A 252 -8.94 -3.40 14.85
C THR A 252 -9.34 -4.88 14.85
N VAL A 253 -10.50 -5.22 15.43
CA VAL A 253 -10.93 -6.61 15.54
C VAL A 253 -11.03 -7.26 14.16
N THR A 254 -10.51 -8.48 14.06
CA THR A 254 -10.54 -9.27 12.83
C THR A 254 -10.57 -10.75 13.15
N TRP A 255 -10.59 -11.57 12.10
CA TRP A 255 -10.53 -13.01 12.20
C TRP A 255 -9.32 -13.51 11.42
N GLY A 256 -8.51 -14.37 12.05
CA GLY A 256 -7.20 -14.71 11.50
C GLY A 256 -6.45 -15.71 12.39
N PRO A 257 -5.10 -15.77 12.27
CA PRO A 257 -4.27 -16.66 13.08
C PRO A 257 -4.46 -16.42 14.59
N ALA A 258 -4.98 -17.43 15.29
CA ALA A 258 -5.65 -17.26 16.59
C ALA A 258 -4.77 -16.81 17.77
N PHE A 259 -3.46 -16.85 17.63
CA PHE A 259 -2.51 -16.56 18.71
C PHE A 259 -1.80 -15.21 18.52
N THR A 260 -2.23 -14.42 17.53
CA THR A 260 -1.62 -13.13 17.16
C THR A 260 -1.58 -12.18 18.35
N ASP A 261 -2.69 -12.03 19.09
CA ASP A 261 -2.72 -11.16 20.27
C ASP A 261 -1.86 -11.67 21.43
N VAL A 262 -1.76 -13.00 21.61
CA VAL A 262 -0.90 -13.60 22.64
C VAL A 262 0.56 -13.30 22.31
N ALA A 263 0.94 -13.46 21.05
CA ALA A 263 2.29 -13.19 20.56
C ALA A 263 2.63 -11.70 20.63
N TYR A 264 1.70 -10.84 20.21
CA TYR A 264 1.83 -9.39 20.31
C TYR A 264 2.00 -8.92 21.76
N PHE A 265 1.12 -9.36 22.65
CA PHE A 265 1.19 -9.00 24.06
C PHE A 265 2.49 -9.46 24.71
N LEU A 266 2.85 -10.73 24.57
CA LEU A 266 4.11 -11.25 25.12
C LEU A 266 5.31 -10.51 24.55
N GLY A 267 5.28 -10.13 23.28
CA GLY A 267 6.39 -9.49 22.61
C GLY A 267 6.74 -8.09 23.12
N CYS A 268 5.82 -7.35 23.76
CA CYS A 268 6.10 -5.98 24.20
C CYS A 268 5.64 -5.64 25.63
N ALA A 269 4.60 -6.30 26.16
CA ALA A 269 3.95 -5.89 27.40
C ALA A 269 4.76 -6.13 28.67
N LEU A 270 5.82 -6.94 28.65
CA LEU A 270 6.68 -7.20 29.81
C LEU A 270 8.13 -6.75 29.58
N PRO A 271 8.87 -6.41 30.65
CA PRO A 271 10.33 -6.46 30.61
C PRO A 271 10.82 -7.82 30.08
N VAL A 272 11.83 -7.79 29.20
CA VAL A 272 12.33 -8.99 28.50
C VAL A 272 12.74 -10.11 29.47
N GLU A 273 13.39 -9.77 30.58
CA GLU A 273 13.83 -10.75 31.57
C GLU A 273 12.66 -11.43 32.31
N ASP A 274 11.61 -10.68 32.64
CA ASP A 274 10.42 -11.22 33.28
C ASP A 274 9.66 -12.14 32.30
N ARG A 275 9.56 -11.74 31.02
CA ARG A 275 9.02 -12.61 29.97
C ARG A 275 9.78 -13.93 29.89
N ARG A 276 11.12 -13.90 29.82
CA ARG A 276 11.97 -15.10 29.75
C ARG A 276 11.77 -16.01 30.95
N ALA A 277 11.74 -15.45 32.15
CA ALA A 277 11.58 -16.21 33.39
C ALA A 277 10.20 -16.86 33.53
N HIS A 278 9.15 -16.25 32.96
CA HIS A 278 7.76 -16.66 33.19
C HIS A 278 7.00 -17.15 31.94
N TYR A 279 7.66 -17.24 30.79
CA TYR A 279 7.04 -17.55 29.49
C TYR A 279 6.10 -18.76 29.52
N ASP A 280 6.57 -19.88 30.08
CA ASP A 280 5.77 -21.12 30.17
C ASP A 280 4.59 -21.03 31.13
N ALA A 281 4.71 -20.23 32.19
CA ALA A 281 3.60 -20.01 33.12
C ALA A 281 2.53 -19.12 32.48
N LEU A 282 2.94 -18.10 31.73
CA LEU A 282 2.07 -17.19 30.98
C LEU A 282 1.28 -17.91 29.88
N LEU A 283 1.94 -18.76 29.09
CA LEU A 283 1.27 -19.59 28.07
C LEU A 283 0.28 -20.60 28.69
N ARG A 284 0.63 -21.18 29.84
CA ARG A 284 -0.29 -22.06 30.58
C ARG A 284 -1.52 -21.32 31.08
N ALA A 285 -1.35 -20.12 31.62
CA ALA A 285 -2.49 -19.31 32.08
C ALA A 285 -3.48 -18.99 30.95
N TYR A 286 -2.96 -18.64 29.75
CA TYR A 286 -3.79 -18.49 28.55
C TYR A 286 -4.49 -19.81 28.16
N HIS A 287 -3.73 -20.90 28.04
CA HIS A 287 -4.25 -22.20 27.59
C HIS A 287 -5.33 -22.75 28.53
N GLU A 288 -5.11 -22.69 29.85
CA GLU A 288 -6.10 -23.11 30.84
C GLU A 288 -7.39 -22.28 30.75
N ALA A 289 -7.26 -20.99 30.44
CA ALA A 289 -8.40 -20.08 30.31
C ALA A 289 -9.20 -20.24 29.01
N LEU A 290 -8.62 -20.85 27.96
CA LEU A 290 -9.39 -21.28 26.77
C LEU A 290 -10.52 -22.25 27.13
N GLY A 291 -10.37 -22.97 28.25
CA GLY A 291 -11.35 -23.91 28.75
C GLY A 291 -11.19 -25.33 28.20
N ALA A 292 -11.78 -26.31 28.89
CA ALA A 292 -11.57 -27.73 28.64
C ALA A 292 -12.06 -28.25 27.28
N GLN A 293 -12.81 -27.44 26.52
CA GLN A 293 -13.34 -27.78 25.20
C GLN A 293 -12.53 -27.17 24.05
N ALA A 294 -11.47 -26.41 24.36
CA ALA A 294 -10.65 -25.78 23.33
C ALA A 294 -9.97 -26.84 22.45
N PRO A 295 -10.03 -26.73 21.11
CA PRO A 295 -9.49 -27.74 20.18
C PRO A 295 -7.96 -27.75 20.08
N VAL A 296 -7.23 -27.10 21.00
CA VAL A 296 -5.77 -26.93 20.95
C VAL A 296 -5.12 -27.31 22.27
N ASP A 297 -3.98 -27.98 22.20
CA ASP A 297 -3.13 -28.23 23.36
C ASP A 297 -2.10 -27.11 23.57
N LEU A 298 -1.38 -27.17 24.69
CA LEU A 298 -0.39 -26.14 25.05
C LEU A 298 0.77 -26.07 24.05
N ASP A 299 1.15 -27.19 23.43
CA ASP A 299 2.23 -27.21 22.44
C ASP A 299 1.79 -26.52 21.13
N THR A 300 0.54 -26.70 20.72
CA THR A 300 -0.07 -25.97 19.60
C THR A 300 -0.13 -24.46 19.88
N VAL A 301 -0.52 -24.07 21.10
CA VAL A 301 -0.47 -22.66 21.53
C VAL A 301 0.97 -22.13 21.44
N ARG A 302 1.94 -22.85 21.97
CA ARG A 302 3.35 -22.44 21.97
C ARG A 302 3.89 -22.25 20.55
N ASP A 303 3.63 -23.22 19.67
CA ASP A 303 4.06 -23.13 18.26
C ASP A 303 3.38 -21.97 17.53
N GLY A 304 2.07 -21.80 17.74
CA GLY A 304 1.33 -20.68 17.16
C GLY A 304 1.84 -19.32 17.64
N VAL A 305 2.09 -19.15 18.93
CA VAL A 305 2.67 -17.92 19.49
C VAL A 305 4.07 -17.66 18.95
N ARG A 306 4.90 -18.70 18.81
CA ARG A 306 6.22 -18.61 18.17
C ARG A 306 6.10 -18.08 16.74
N ARG A 307 5.28 -18.74 15.91
CA ARG A 307 5.08 -18.36 14.49
C ARG A 307 4.52 -16.94 14.34
N GLN A 308 3.60 -16.54 15.20
CA GLN A 308 2.88 -15.27 15.08
C GLN A 308 3.59 -14.09 15.78
N SER A 309 4.76 -14.31 16.38
CA SER A 309 5.59 -13.27 17.03
C SER A 309 6.03 -12.14 16.07
N PHE A 310 6.07 -12.41 14.76
CA PHE A 310 6.39 -11.41 13.73
C PHE A 310 5.35 -10.30 13.59
N PHE A 311 4.11 -10.50 14.05
CA PHE A 311 3.07 -9.47 13.97
C PHE A 311 3.50 -8.17 14.68
N GLY A 312 4.14 -8.29 15.85
CA GLY A 312 4.65 -7.12 16.58
C GLY A 312 5.83 -6.42 15.90
N VAL A 313 6.69 -7.18 15.21
CA VAL A 313 7.78 -6.61 14.38
C VAL A 313 7.20 -5.79 13.23
N MET A 314 6.22 -6.36 12.52
CA MET A 314 5.48 -5.66 11.47
C MET A 314 4.81 -4.39 12.00
N MET A 315 4.10 -4.47 13.14
CA MET A 315 3.42 -3.32 13.73
C MET A 315 4.37 -2.20 14.13
N ALA A 316 5.57 -2.52 14.65
CA ALA A 316 6.59 -1.52 14.97
C ALA A 316 7.09 -0.77 13.71
N ILE A 317 7.31 -1.50 12.60
CA ILE A 317 7.72 -0.93 11.32
C ILE A 317 6.61 -0.02 10.77
N VAL A 318 5.42 -0.59 10.56
CA VAL A 318 4.28 0.06 9.90
C VAL A 318 3.84 1.30 10.67
N SER A 319 3.60 1.16 11.98
CA SER A 319 3.05 2.25 12.79
C SER A 319 3.99 3.46 12.81
N SER A 320 5.30 3.24 12.89
CA SER A 320 6.26 4.34 12.92
C SER A 320 6.33 5.13 11.61
N MET A 321 6.03 4.48 10.48
CA MET A 321 6.10 5.10 9.16
C MET A 321 4.82 5.85 8.80
N LEU A 322 3.68 5.51 9.42
CA LEU A 322 2.37 6.09 9.12
C LEU A 322 1.93 7.20 10.09
N VAL A 323 2.54 7.31 11.27
CA VAL A 323 2.20 8.36 12.24
C VAL A 323 3.18 9.52 12.20
N ALA A 324 2.71 10.70 12.61
CA ALA A 324 3.54 11.89 12.74
C ALA A 324 4.71 11.65 13.70
N ARG A 325 5.91 12.06 13.28
CA ARG A 325 7.14 11.85 14.04
C ARG A 325 7.18 12.70 15.31
N THR A 326 7.54 12.09 16.43
CA THR A 326 7.80 12.77 17.71
C THR A 326 8.94 12.06 18.45
N GLU A 327 9.71 12.76 19.28
CA GLU A 327 10.82 12.14 20.05
C GLU A 327 10.33 10.97 20.93
N ARG A 328 9.18 11.15 21.59
CA ARG A 328 8.55 10.08 22.40
C ARG A 328 8.06 8.91 21.54
N GLY A 329 7.52 9.20 20.36
CA GLY A 329 7.10 8.17 19.40
C GLY A 329 8.28 7.33 18.92
N ASP A 330 9.39 7.97 18.56
CA ASP A 330 10.62 7.30 18.14
C ASP A 330 11.15 6.37 19.25
N GLU A 331 11.17 6.81 20.51
CA GLU A 331 11.59 5.97 21.66
C GLU A 331 10.66 4.75 21.86
N MET A 332 9.34 4.97 21.74
CA MET A 332 8.33 3.92 21.86
C MET A 332 8.49 2.88 20.76
N PHE A 333 8.57 3.29 19.49
CA PHE A 333 8.68 2.35 18.36
C PHE A 333 10.00 1.58 18.36
N MET A 334 11.11 2.21 18.74
CA MET A 334 12.38 1.50 18.88
C MET A 334 12.37 0.51 20.06
N THR A 335 11.67 0.83 21.14
CA THR A 335 11.47 -0.11 22.25
C THR A 335 10.60 -1.28 21.82
N MET A 336 9.51 -1.01 21.10
CA MET A 336 8.59 -2.00 20.57
C MET A 336 9.30 -2.95 19.60
N LEU A 337 10.04 -2.42 18.63
CA LEU A 337 10.81 -3.22 17.68
C LEU A 337 11.80 -4.15 18.41
N ARG A 338 12.59 -3.59 19.34
CA ARG A 338 13.56 -4.35 20.12
C ARG A 338 12.88 -5.49 20.89
N ARG A 339 11.82 -5.22 21.67
CA ARG A 339 11.19 -6.25 22.50
C ARG A 339 10.56 -7.37 21.65
N HIS A 340 9.93 -7.03 20.52
CA HIS A 340 9.38 -8.03 19.60
C HIS A 340 10.47 -8.85 18.90
N CYS A 341 11.57 -8.22 18.46
CA CYS A 341 12.70 -8.97 17.88
C CYS A 341 13.34 -9.91 18.91
N GLU A 342 13.50 -9.50 20.17
CA GLU A 342 13.97 -10.39 21.23
C GLU A 342 13.02 -11.58 21.46
N HIS A 343 11.69 -11.39 21.30
CA HIS A 343 10.73 -12.48 21.41
C HIS A 343 10.84 -13.46 20.24
N VAL A 344 11.00 -12.97 19.01
CA VAL A 344 11.30 -13.78 17.82
C VAL A 344 12.57 -14.61 18.04
N LEU A 345 13.64 -14.00 18.53
CA LEU A 345 14.93 -14.65 18.76
C LEU A 345 14.87 -15.69 19.89
N ASP A 346 14.25 -15.35 21.02
CA ASP A 346 14.12 -16.25 22.18
C ASP A 346 13.30 -17.52 21.88
N THR A 347 12.36 -17.42 20.93
CA THR A 347 11.49 -18.54 20.54
C THR A 347 11.98 -19.25 19.28
N ASP A 348 13.12 -18.84 18.73
CA ASP A 348 13.65 -19.35 17.46
C ASP A 348 12.61 -19.27 16.33
N ALA A 349 11.81 -18.20 16.30
CA ALA A 349 10.70 -18.07 15.35
C ALA A 349 11.19 -17.92 13.90
N LEU A 350 12.43 -17.44 13.68
CA LEU A 350 13.03 -17.37 12.34
C LEU A 350 13.12 -18.74 11.66
N ALA A 351 13.36 -19.82 12.42
CA ALA A 351 13.40 -21.17 11.87
C ALA A 351 12.01 -21.72 11.49
N ALA A 352 10.93 -21.02 11.83
CA ALA A 352 9.57 -21.35 11.41
C ALA A 352 9.12 -20.56 10.16
N LEU A 353 9.89 -19.56 9.72
CA LEU A 353 9.62 -18.88 8.46
C LEU A 353 9.92 -19.81 7.28
N PRO A 354 9.14 -19.71 6.18
CA PRO A 354 9.49 -20.40 4.95
C PRO A 354 10.88 -19.94 4.48
N GLU A 355 11.64 -20.83 3.86
CA GLU A 355 12.87 -20.44 3.17
C GLU A 355 12.56 -19.34 2.15
N PRO A 356 13.46 -18.36 1.94
CA PRO A 356 13.30 -17.41 0.86
C PRO A 356 13.06 -18.18 -0.42
N GLY A 357 11.89 -17.98 -1.03
CA GLY A 357 11.68 -18.45 -2.38
C GLY A 357 12.72 -17.80 -3.27
N ASP A 358 13.19 -18.53 -4.28
CA ASP A 358 13.62 -17.87 -5.50
C ASP A 358 12.33 -17.27 -6.08
N ASP A 359 11.87 -16.11 -5.58
CA ASP A 359 10.66 -15.46 -6.06
C ASP A 359 10.90 -15.12 -7.53
N GLU A 360 10.49 -16.03 -8.42
CA GLU A 360 10.60 -15.81 -9.85
C GLU A 360 9.93 -14.47 -10.18
N PRO A 361 10.58 -13.60 -10.97
CA PRO A 361 9.97 -12.35 -11.39
C PRO A 361 8.59 -12.61 -11.98
N LEU A 362 7.59 -11.83 -11.56
CA LEU A 362 6.23 -12.00 -12.06
C LEU A 362 6.23 -11.83 -13.58
N GLN A 363 5.49 -12.70 -14.26
CA GLN A 363 5.27 -12.60 -15.69
C GLN A 363 3.81 -12.25 -15.97
N PRO A 364 3.53 -11.42 -16.99
CA PRO A 364 2.16 -11.17 -17.44
C PRO A 364 1.53 -12.44 -18.03
N ALA A 365 0.21 -12.51 -17.97
CA ALA A 365 -0.57 -13.52 -18.67
C ALA A 365 -0.82 -13.09 -20.13
N ALA A 366 -1.06 -14.04 -21.03
CA ALA A 366 -1.40 -13.73 -22.42
C ALA A 366 -2.67 -12.86 -22.57
N ALA A 367 -3.60 -12.97 -21.61
CA ALA A 367 -4.80 -12.14 -21.57
C ALA A 367 -4.49 -10.66 -21.25
N ASP A 368 -3.36 -10.38 -20.59
CA ASP A 368 -2.96 -9.03 -20.22
C ASP A 368 -2.58 -8.19 -21.46
N GLU A 369 -2.42 -8.77 -22.66
CA GLU A 369 -2.19 -8.01 -23.92
C GLU A 369 -3.46 -7.33 -24.46
N GLY A 370 -4.63 -7.77 -24.01
CA GLY A 370 -5.93 -7.22 -24.41
C GLY A 370 -6.41 -6.06 -23.53
N SER A 371 -7.60 -5.54 -23.79
CA SER A 371 -8.18 -4.49 -22.94
C SER A 371 -8.75 -5.03 -21.63
N HIS A 372 -8.73 -4.18 -20.59
CA HIS A 372 -9.21 -4.52 -19.26
C HIS A 372 -10.53 -3.81 -18.93
N GLN A 373 -11.28 -4.36 -17.97
CA GLN A 373 -12.49 -3.69 -17.49
C GLN A 373 -12.12 -2.43 -16.69
N PRO A 374 -12.64 -1.24 -17.05
CA PRO A 374 -12.36 -0.02 -16.32
C PRO A 374 -13.04 0.01 -14.94
N GLY A 375 -12.35 0.61 -13.98
CA GLY A 375 -12.94 1.00 -12.69
C GLY A 375 -13.72 2.31 -12.80
N ASP A 376 -14.31 2.77 -11.69
CA ASP A 376 -15.14 3.98 -11.64
C ASP A 376 -14.32 5.28 -11.49
N GLU A 377 -12.99 5.19 -11.31
CA GLU A 377 -12.14 6.34 -11.05
C GLU A 377 -11.99 7.22 -12.30
N GLU A 378 -12.14 8.54 -12.14
CA GLU A 378 -12.08 9.50 -13.26
C GLU A 378 -10.78 9.38 -14.09
N LEU A 379 -9.67 9.08 -13.41
CA LEU A 379 -8.33 8.93 -13.99
C LEU A 379 -7.94 7.48 -14.29
N TRP A 380 -8.90 6.55 -14.30
CA TRP A 380 -8.64 5.21 -14.81
C TRP A 380 -8.17 5.30 -16.26
N ASN A 381 -7.01 4.72 -16.53
CA ASN A 381 -6.33 4.76 -17.80
C ASN A 381 -5.83 3.37 -18.20
N GLU A 382 -5.89 3.08 -19.50
CA GLU A 382 -5.19 1.94 -20.08
C GLU A 382 -4.26 2.44 -21.19
N SER A 383 -3.00 2.02 -21.18
CA SER A 383 -1.97 2.53 -22.08
C SER A 383 -1.14 1.42 -22.69
N TRP A 384 -0.93 1.48 -24.01
CA TRP A 384 0.05 0.68 -24.75
C TRP A 384 1.16 1.59 -25.27
N TYR A 385 2.41 1.19 -25.07
CA TYR A 385 3.61 1.91 -25.48
C TYR A 385 4.54 1.03 -26.31
N PHE A 386 5.16 1.64 -27.32
CA PHE A 386 6.04 0.97 -28.27
C PHE A 386 7.22 1.87 -28.63
N ASP A 387 8.40 1.52 -28.15
CA ASP A 387 9.62 2.27 -28.37
C ASP A 387 10.54 1.58 -29.37
N PHE A 388 11.29 2.36 -30.14
CA PHE A 388 12.37 1.86 -30.99
C PHE A 388 13.49 2.89 -31.11
N ALA A 389 14.73 2.42 -31.30
CA ALA A 389 15.87 3.27 -31.61
C ALA A 389 16.88 2.52 -32.48
N ASP A 390 17.46 3.20 -33.46
CA ASP A 390 18.54 2.67 -34.29
C ASP A 390 19.70 3.68 -34.36
N GLY A 391 20.79 3.34 -33.67
CA GLY A 391 22.01 4.14 -33.66
C GLY A 391 22.71 4.19 -35.03
N ALA A 392 22.50 3.22 -35.93
CA ALA A 392 23.13 3.23 -37.25
C ALA A 392 22.47 4.25 -38.21
N GLN A 393 21.17 4.50 -38.03
CA GLN A 393 20.41 5.48 -38.80
C GLN A 393 20.23 6.82 -38.08
N ASP A 394 20.69 6.92 -36.82
CA ASP A 394 20.52 8.08 -35.93
C ASP A 394 19.03 8.48 -35.81
N VAL A 395 18.15 7.49 -35.60
CA VAL A 395 16.70 7.71 -35.51
C VAL A 395 16.10 6.86 -34.39
N GLY A 396 15.15 7.44 -33.66
CA GLY A 396 14.31 6.73 -32.71
C GLY A 396 12.90 7.27 -32.72
N GLY A 397 11.94 6.45 -32.30
CA GLY A 397 10.57 6.90 -32.11
C GLY A 397 9.85 6.12 -31.03
N TRP A 398 8.67 6.62 -30.68
CA TRP A 398 7.76 5.96 -29.77
C TRP A 398 6.31 6.17 -30.20
N VAL A 399 5.48 5.17 -29.94
CA VAL A 399 4.04 5.21 -30.14
C VAL A 399 3.34 4.90 -28.83
N ARG A 400 2.26 5.61 -28.54
CA ARG A 400 1.38 5.36 -27.42
C ARG A 400 -0.08 5.54 -27.79
N LEU A 401 -0.90 4.59 -27.36
CA LEU A 401 -2.36 4.76 -27.20
C LEU A 401 -2.68 4.76 -25.70
N GLY A 402 -3.38 5.78 -25.22
CA GLY A 402 -3.88 5.87 -23.84
C GLY A 402 -5.39 6.10 -23.80
N LEU A 403 -6.16 5.15 -23.29
CA LEU A 403 -7.61 5.25 -23.18
C LEU A 403 -8.02 5.83 -21.83
N TYR A 404 -8.99 6.74 -21.83
CA TYR A 404 -9.65 7.28 -20.64
C TYR A 404 -11.17 7.08 -20.75
N PRO A 405 -11.69 5.88 -20.45
CA PRO A 405 -13.12 5.56 -20.60
C PRO A 405 -14.03 6.52 -19.83
N ASN A 406 -13.64 6.86 -18.60
CA ASN A 406 -14.43 7.74 -17.72
C ASN A 406 -14.38 9.23 -18.10
N ARG A 407 -13.49 9.60 -19.03
CA ARG A 407 -13.45 10.93 -19.67
C ARG A 407 -13.93 10.92 -21.11
N ASN A 408 -14.31 9.75 -21.63
CA ASN A 408 -14.69 9.54 -23.02
C ASN A 408 -13.64 10.08 -24.02
N ALA A 409 -12.37 9.84 -23.74
CA ALA A 409 -11.23 10.34 -24.53
C ALA A 409 -10.15 9.27 -24.73
N ALA A 410 -9.36 9.44 -25.79
CA ALA A 410 -8.13 8.71 -26.06
C ALA A 410 -6.98 9.69 -26.30
N TRP A 411 -5.78 9.29 -25.90
CA TRP A 411 -4.53 10.03 -26.07
C TRP A 411 -3.65 9.26 -27.05
N ILE A 412 -3.27 9.89 -28.15
CA ILE A 412 -2.46 9.30 -29.21
C ILE A 412 -1.16 10.08 -29.30
N ASN A 413 -0.06 9.35 -29.23
CA ASN A 413 1.28 9.89 -29.45
C ASN A 413 2.00 8.97 -30.44
N ALA A 414 2.53 9.52 -31.53
CA ALA A 414 3.43 8.81 -32.43
C ALA A 414 4.52 9.79 -32.88
N LEU A 415 5.73 9.63 -32.35
CA LEU A 415 6.81 10.59 -32.53
C LEU A 415 8.08 9.92 -33.04
N VAL A 416 8.85 10.67 -33.84
CA VAL A 416 10.15 10.29 -34.39
C VAL A 416 11.13 11.45 -34.20
N CYS A 417 12.35 11.14 -33.76
CA CYS A 417 13.38 12.14 -33.50
C CYS A 417 14.78 11.57 -33.71
N GLY A 418 15.77 12.44 -33.87
CA GLY A 418 17.16 12.05 -34.01
C GLY A 418 18.08 13.26 -34.20
N PRO A 419 19.41 13.06 -34.10
CA PRO A 419 20.39 14.10 -34.39
C PRO A 419 20.19 14.70 -35.77
N GLY A 420 20.10 16.03 -35.84
CA GLY A 420 20.06 16.77 -37.11
C GLY A 420 18.76 16.62 -37.91
N MET A 421 17.68 16.11 -37.30
CA MET A 421 16.34 16.12 -37.87
C MET A 421 15.35 16.82 -36.92
N PRO A 422 14.26 17.42 -37.44
CA PRO A 422 13.19 17.91 -36.57
C PRO A 422 12.53 16.74 -35.83
N THR A 423 11.97 17.04 -34.66
CA THR A 423 11.07 16.11 -33.97
C THR A 423 9.73 16.13 -34.69
N ILE A 424 9.31 14.97 -35.19
CA ILE A 424 8.08 14.81 -35.97
C ILE A 424 7.10 14.04 -35.10
N GLY A 425 5.89 14.57 -34.91
CA GLY A 425 4.91 13.96 -34.02
C GLY A 425 3.47 14.09 -34.49
N ILE A 426 2.71 13.02 -34.33
CA ILE A 426 1.25 13.07 -34.20
C ILE A 426 0.98 13.04 -32.68
N VAL A 427 0.43 14.13 -32.14
CA VAL A 427 0.11 14.28 -30.71
C VAL A 427 -1.33 14.76 -30.62
N ASP A 428 -2.19 13.92 -30.04
CA ASP A 428 -3.61 14.21 -29.88
C ASP A 428 -4.06 13.75 -28.48
N PHE A 429 -4.46 14.69 -27.62
CA PHE A 429 -4.93 14.42 -26.27
C PHE A 429 -6.46 14.46 -26.14
N ASP A 430 -7.16 14.71 -27.25
CA ASP A 430 -8.61 14.89 -27.30
C ASP A 430 -9.26 13.96 -28.34
N ALA A 431 -8.57 12.87 -28.72
CA ALA A 431 -9.08 11.89 -29.66
C ALA A 431 -10.35 11.22 -29.10
N PRO A 432 -11.36 10.91 -29.94
CA PRO A 432 -12.53 10.17 -29.50
C PRO A 432 -12.14 8.80 -28.94
N LEU A 433 -12.80 8.38 -27.86
CA LEU A 433 -12.63 7.03 -27.33
C LEU A 433 -13.05 5.99 -28.41
N PRO A 434 -12.14 5.10 -28.85
CA PRO A 434 -12.47 4.09 -29.84
C PRO A 434 -13.37 3.00 -29.24
N ALA A 435 -14.21 2.39 -30.08
CA ALA A 435 -15.02 1.23 -29.68
C ALA A 435 -14.16 -0.05 -29.53
N ASP A 436 -13.05 -0.11 -30.26
CA ASP A 436 -12.06 -1.18 -30.23
C ASP A 436 -10.67 -0.55 -30.22
N TYR A 437 -9.85 -0.89 -29.24
CA TYR A 437 -8.52 -0.28 -29.06
C TYR A 437 -7.57 -0.61 -30.23
N THR A 438 -7.82 -1.73 -30.94
CA THR A 438 -6.97 -2.15 -32.06
C THR A 438 -7.06 -1.21 -33.26
N GLU A 439 -8.11 -0.39 -33.34
CA GLU A 439 -8.40 0.49 -34.48
C GLU A 439 -8.83 1.87 -33.97
N THR A 440 -7.88 2.79 -33.85
CA THR A 440 -8.13 4.16 -33.37
C THR A 440 -7.98 5.15 -34.52
N THR A 441 -9.03 5.95 -34.78
CA THR A 441 -9.04 6.94 -35.86
C THR A 441 -9.38 8.32 -35.32
N THR A 442 -8.64 9.34 -35.78
CA THR A 442 -8.90 10.75 -35.53
C THR A 442 -9.08 11.48 -36.87
N ASP A 443 -9.32 12.80 -36.81
CA ASP A 443 -9.41 13.63 -38.01
C ASP A 443 -8.10 13.68 -38.81
N THR A 444 -6.96 13.42 -38.15
CA THR A 444 -5.62 13.61 -38.70
C THR A 444 -4.81 12.33 -38.79
N ALA A 445 -5.20 11.26 -38.09
CA ALA A 445 -4.42 10.04 -38.01
C ALA A 445 -5.26 8.77 -37.84
N HIS A 446 -4.65 7.66 -38.21
CA HIS A 446 -5.10 6.29 -37.96
C HIS A 446 -3.98 5.54 -37.26
N LEU A 447 -4.34 4.82 -36.20
CA LEU A 447 -3.47 3.98 -35.40
C LEU A 447 -4.07 2.57 -35.32
N GLY A 448 -3.30 1.58 -35.76
CA GLY A 448 -3.64 0.15 -35.70
C GLY A 448 -2.72 -0.59 -34.74
N LEU A 449 -3.29 -1.33 -33.79
CA LEU A 449 -2.58 -2.15 -32.80
C LEU A 449 -3.01 -3.61 -32.97
N GLU A 450 -2.06 -4.49 -33.30
CA GLU A 450 -2.32 -5.91 -33.58
C GLU A 450 -1.44 -6.82 -32.70
N PRO A 451 -1.98 -7.43 -31.62
CA PRO A 451 -1.27 -8.46 -30.84
C PRO A 451 -1.22 -9.78 -31.64
N VAL A 452 -0.31 -9.86 -32.61
CA VAL A 452 -0.17 -11.00 -33.55
C VAL A 452 -0.02 -12.33 -32.81
N GLU A 453 0.90 -12.38 -31.85
CA GLU A 453 1.03 -13.48 -30.90
C GLU A 453 1.26 -12.89 -29.50
N PRO A 454 0.31 -13.03 -28.56
CA PRO A 454 0.39 -12.42 -27.24
C PRO A 454 1.74 -12.69 -26.55
N LEU A 455 2.33 -11.64 -25.97
CA LEU A 455 3.63 -11.62 -25.29
C LEU A 455 4.83 -12.01 -26.18
N ARG A 456 4.61 -12.21 -27.49
CA ARG A 456 5.65 -12.63 -28.44
C ARG A 456 5.85 -11.60 -29.54
N THR A 457 4.80 -11.28 -30.29
CA THR A 457 4.87 -10.36 -31.43
C THR A 457 3.70 -9.40 -31.45
N TYR A 458 3.99 -8.14 -31.73
CA TYR A 458 3.00 -7.06 -31.80
C TYR A 458 3.29 -6.16 -32.98
N ARG A 459 2.29 -5.87 -33.80
CA ARG A 459 2.41 -4.96 -34.94
C ARG A 459 1.67 -3.67 -34.66
N VAL A 460 2.32 -2.56 -35.00
CA VAL A 460 1.75 -1.21 -34.87
C VAL A 460 1.85 -0.50 -36.21
N THR A 461 0.73 0.04 -36.66
CA THR A 461 0.66 0.88 -37.86
C THR A 461 0.19 2.27 -37.50
N VAL A 462 0.89 3.30 -37.98
CA VAL A 462 0.51 4.70 -37.85
C VAL A 462 0.41 5.28 -39.25
N ARG A 463 -0.66 6.00 -39.55
CA ARG A 463 -0.76 6.79 -40.77
C ARG A 463 -1.52 8.08 -40.49
N GLY A 464 -0.86 9.21 -40.67
CA GLY A 464 -1.52 10.49 -40.46
C GLY A 464 -0.67 11.69 -40.83
N ARG A 465 -1.23 12.85 -40.54
CA ARG A 465 -0.56 14.14 -40.68
C ARG A 465 -0.26 14.69 -39.30
N GLY A 466 1.02 14.81 -38.98
CA GLY A 466 1.53 15.39 -37.76
C GLY A 466 2.23 16.72 -38.01
N GLU A 467 3.09 17.09 -37.08
CA GLU A 467 3.86 18.33 -37.10
C GLU A 467 5.36 18.03 -36.92
N ALA A 468 6.20 18.79 -37.63
CA ALA A 468 7.64 18.79 -37.48
C ALA A 468 8.09 20.05 -36.74
N HIS A 469 8.87 19.85 -35.67
CA HIS A 469 9.41 20.91 -34.82
C HIS A 469 10.94 20.90 -34.90
N ASP A 470 11.52 21.96 -35.45
CA ASP A 470 12.98 22.12 -35.52
C ASP A 470 13.60 22.33 -34.12
N ASP A 471 12.85 22.94 -33.19
CA ASP A 471 13.15 22.96 -31.76
C ASP A 471 12.25 21.94 -31.02
N PRO A 472 12.78 20.82 -30.49
CA PRO A 472 11.97 19.85 -29.75
C PRO A 472 11.28 20.44 -28.52
N ALA A 473 11.83 21.48 -27.90
CA ALA A 473 11.22 22.11 -26.74
C ALA A 473 9.94 22.90 -27.08
N ALA A 474 9.67 23.16 -28.37
CA ALA A 474 8.43 23.77 -28.83
C ALA A 474 7.19 22.95 -28.41
N LEU A 475 7.31 21.62 -28.40
CA LEU A 475 6.26 20.70 -27.93
C LEU A 475 5.95 20.90 -26.43
N LEU A 476 6.96 21.19 -25.60
CA LEU A 476 6.76 21.51 -24.18
C LEU A 476 6.16 22.89 -23.94
N ARG A 477 6.10 23.75 -24.97
CA ARG A 477 5.46 25.07 -24.93
C ARG A 477 4.10 25.10 -25.63
N GLY A 478 3.66 23.98 -26.19
CA GLY A 478 2.42 23.89 -26.98
C GLY A 478 2.48 24.69 -28.28
N GLU A 479 3.67 24.89 -28.85
CA GLU A 479 3.87 25.61 -30.10
C GLU A 479 3.62 24.70 -31.31
N ALA A 480 2.90 25.21 -32.31
CA ALA A 480 2.62 24.47 -33.53
C ALA A 480 3.87 24.32 -34.42
N GLY A 481 4.00 23.17 -35.08
CA GLY A 481 5.07 22.85 -36.01
C GLY A 481 4.67 22.99 -37.48
N ARG A 482 5.58 22.59 -38.38
CA ARG A 482 5.30 22.49 -39.82
C ARG A 482 4.51 21.20 -40.09
N PRO A 483 3.37 21.23 -40.79
CA PRO A 483 2.62 20.00 -41.06
C PRO A 483 3.41 19.02 -41.95
N VAL A 484 3.51 17.75 -41.55
CA VAL A 484 4.16 16.68 -42.33
C VAL A 484 3.36 15.38 -42.26
N ASP A 485 3.55 14.51 -43.25
CA ASP A 485 3.00 13.16 -43.18
C ASP A 485 3.94 12.25 -42.37
N LEU A 486 3.33 11.38 -41.56
CA LEU A 486 4.01 10.35 -40.78
C LEU A 486 3.34 9.01 -41.04
N THR A 487 4.14 8.03 -41.42
CA THR A 487 3.70 6.64 -41.57
C THR A 487 4.66 5.71 -40.85
N MET A 488 4.13 4.77 -40.07
CA MET A 488 4.89 3.69 -39.42
C MET A 488 4.19 2.37 -39.71
N ASP A 489 4.95 1.33 -40.01
CA ASP A 489 4.49 -0.06 -40.03
C ASP A 489 5.62 -0.89 -39.43
N LEU A 490 5.48 -1.18 -38.14
CA LEU A 490 6.54 -1.72 -37.31
C LEU A 490 6.03 -2.93 -36.53
N THR A 491 6.91 -3.91 -36.36
CA THR A 491 6.64 -5.14 -35.60
C THR A 491 7.69 -5.29 -34.50
N TRP A 492 7.22 -5.37 -33.26
CA TRP A 492 8.01 -5.69 -32.08
C TRP A 492 8.00 -7.20 -31.85
N THR A 493 9.18 -7.80 -31.77
CA THR A 493 9.39 -9.21 -31.43
C THR A 493 10.11 -9.29 -30.10
N THR A 494 9.52 -10.01 -29.16
CA THR A 494 10.02 -10.16 -27.78
C THR A 494 11.36 -10.91 -27.78
N VAL A 495 12.36 -10.35 -27.10
CA VAL A 495 13.69 -10.96 -26.93
C VAL A 495 14.08 -11.14 -25.46
N GLY A 496 13.41 -10.45 -24.54
CA GLY A 496 13.56 -10.65 -23.09
C GLY A 496 12.47 -11.52 -22.47
N THR A 497 12.59 -11.76 -21.17
CA THR A 497 11.52 -12.34 -20.35
C THR A 497 10.53 -11.22 -20.02
N PRO A 498 9.24 -11.35 -20.35
CA PRO A 498 8.24 -10.35 -19.98
C PRO A 498 8.21 -10.13 -18.46
N TYR A 499 8.30 -8.87 -18.04
CA TYR A 499 8.38 -8.49 -16.63
C TYR A 499 7.11 -7.78 -16.19
N ARG A 500 6.41 -8.34 -15.22
CA ARG A 500 5.21 -7.73 -14.62
C ARG A 500 5.58 -7.05 -13.30
N TYR A 501 5.09 -5.83 -13.12
CA TYR A 501 5.27 -5.09 -11.87
C TYR A 501 4.47 -5.74 -10.74
N ARG A 502 5.06 -5.74 -9.53
CA ARG A 502 4.39 -6.23 -8.32
C ARG A 502 3.38 -5.23 -7.71
N ILE A 503 3.54 -3.94 -8.00
CA ILE A 503 2.89 -2.84 -7.26
C ILE A 503 1.76 -2.18 -8.06
N THR A 504 1.87 -2.21 -9.39
CA THR A 504 0.89 -1.64 -10.31
C THR A 504 0.60 -2.62 -11.42
N THR A 505 -0.61 -2.58 -11.94
CA THR A 505 -1.07 -3.31 -13.13
C THR A 505 -0.35 -2.82 -14.39
N ARG A 506 0.84 -3.38 -14.63
CA ARG A 506 1.75 -3.05 -15.72
C ARG A 506 2.69 -4.21 -16.03
N TYR A 507 3.10 -4.34 -17.29
CA TYR A 507 4.28 -5.13 -17.67
C TYR A 507 5.17 -4.39 -18.68
N GLU A 508 6.42 -4.86 -18.76
CA GLU A 508 7.52 -4.29 -19.55
C GLU A 508 8.25 -5.42 -20.29
N ILE A 509 8.52 -5.25 -21.60
CA ILE A 509 9.10 -6.30 -22.46
C ILE A 509 10.15 -5.74 -23.42
N ALA A 510 11.39 -6.19 -23.27
CA ALA A 510 12.47 -5.92 -24.23
C ALA A 510 12.22 -6.65 -25.56
N CYS A 511 12.37 -5.91 -26.65
CA CYS A 511 12.03 -6.34 -28.01
C CYS A 511 13.12 -5.99 -29.03
N THR A 512 13.07 -6.64 -30.18
CA THR A 512 13.65 -6.17 -31.44
C THR A 512 12.53 -5.70 -32.37
N VAL A 513 12.81 -4.66 -33.15
CA VAL A 513 11.84 -3.97 -34.01
C VAL A 513 12.25 -4.09 -35.47
N SER A 514 11.28 -4.44 -36.31
CA SER A 514 11.45 -4.52 -37.76
C SER A 514 10.33 -3.76 -38.48
N GLY A 515 10.57 -3.31 -39.71
CA GLY A 515 9.58 -2.61 -40.52
C GLY A 515 10.08 -1.28 -41.06
N THR A 516 9.17 -0.33 -41.27
CA THR A 516 9.49 0.95 -41.91
C THR A 516 8.82 2.14 -41.25
N VAL A 517 9.53 3.27 -41.24
CA VAL A 517 9.00 4.58 -40.86
C VAL A 517 9.28 5.56 -41.98
N THR A 518 8.26 6.31 -42.40
CA THR A 518 8.40 7.41 -43.36
C THR A 518 7.96 8.70 -42.70
N ALA A 519 8.88 9.65 -42.57
CA ALA A 519 8.68 10.92 -41.87
C ALA A 519 9.39 12.06 -42.62
N ASP A 520 8.69 13.18 -42.85
CA ASP A 520 9.17 14.35 -43.60
C ASP A 520 9.85 13.98 -44.95
N GLY A 521 9.26 13.01 -45.66
CA GLY A 521 9.74 12.54 -46.96
C GLY A 521 10.95 11.60 -46.93
N ARG A 522 11.46 11.23 -45.75
CA ARG A 522 12.54 10.26 -45.57
C ARG A 522 12.01 8.93 -45.07
N GLU A 523 12.46 7.84 -45.68
CA GLU A 523 12.15 6.46 -45.26
C GLU A 523 13.31 5.88 -44.46
N TYR A 524 12.99 5.21 -43.36
CA TYR A 524 13.86 4.45 -42.49
C TYR A 524 13.39 3.01 -42.46
N ARG A 525 14.34 2.07 -42.51
CA ARG A 525 14.04 0.63 -42.53
C ARG A 525 14.77 -0.07 -41.41
N PHE A 526 14.05 -0.89 -40.65
CA PHE A 526 14.57 -1.60 -39.50
C PHE A 526 14.47 -3.10 -39.74
N ASP A 527 15.57 -3.82 -39.46
CA ASP A 527 15.60 -5.29 -39.55
C ASP A 527 15.47 -5.92 -38.15
N ALA A 528 16.18 -5.38 -37.16
CA ALA A 528 16.15 -5.83 -35.76
C ALA A 528 16.68 -4.73 -34.81
N ALA A 529 16.08 -3.54 -34.85
CA ALA A 529 16.47 -2.43 -33.99
C ALA A 529 16.05 -2.67 -32.53
N PRO A 530 16.82 -2.22 -31.51
CA PRO A 530 16.37 -2.24 -30.12
C PRO A 530 15.03 -1.52 -29.91
N GLY A 531 14.15 -2.11 -29.09
CA GLY A 531 12.88 -1.51 -28.74
C GLY A 531 12.25 -2.12 -27.50
N GLN A 532 11.21 -1.45 -27.00
CA GLN A 532 10.50 -1.83 -25.76
C GLN A 532 9.00 -1.83 -26.01
N ARG A 533 8.28 -2.75 -25.35
CA ARG A 533 6.83 -2.68 -25.20
C ARG A 533 6.46 -2.52 -23.73
N ASP A 534 5.52 -1.62 -23.46
CA ASP A 534 4.87 -1.47 -22.16
C ASP A 534 3.35 -1.51 -22.35
N HIS A 535 2.67 -2.09 -21.36
CA HIS A 535 1.22 -1.99 -21.24
C HIS A 535 0.86 -1.86 -19.77
N SER A 536 0.00 -0.89 -19.47
CA SER A 536 -0.46 -0.62 -18.12
C SER A 536 -1.94 -0.25 -18.08
N TRP A 537 -2.61 -0.61 -16.99
CA TRP A 537 -4.03 -0.30 -16.75
C TRP A 537 -4.24 0.14 -15.30
N GLY A 538 -5.27 0.92 -15.01
CA GLY A 538 -5.56 1.44 -13.66
C GLY A 538 -5.42 2.95 -13.54
N VAL A 539 -5.48 3.47 -12.31
CA VAL A 539 -5.47 4.92 -12.06
C VAL A 539 -4.12 5.54 -12.44
N ARG A 540 -4.15 6.59 -13.26
CA ARG A 540 -2.94 7.33 -13.67
C ARG A 540 -3.12 8.84 -13.55
N ASP A 541 -2.60 9.39 -12.46
CA ASP A 541 -2.44 10.84 -12.29
C ASP A 541 -1.01 11.26 -12.69
N TRP A 542 -0.85 11.77 -13.91
CA TRP A 542 0.42 12.32 -14.42
C TRP A 542 0.91 13.53 -13.63
N TRP A 543 0.02 14.16 -12.86
CA TRP A 543 0.24 15.44 -12.17
C TRP A 543 0.47 15.30 -10.67
N ALA A 544 0.59 14.07 -10.16
CA ALA A 544 0.70 13.78 -8.73
C ALA A 544 2.13 13.46 -8.25
N MET A 545 3.00 12.98 -9.14
CA MET A 545 4.34 12.52 -8.77
C MET A 545 5.34 12.68 -9.93
N ASP A 546 6.61 12.85 -9.61
CA ASP A 546 7.69 12.91 -10.60
C ASP A 546 8.30 11.52 -10.79
N TRP A 547 8.86 11.24 -11.96
CA TRP A 547 9.65 10.01 -12.16
C TRP A 547 10.68 10.10 -13.27
N VAL A 548 11.62 9.16 -13.27
CA VAL A 548 12.50 8.87 -14.40
C VAL A 548 12.36 7.40 -14.77
N TRP A 549 11.95 7.10 -15.99
CA TRP A 549 11.81 5.75 -16.52
C TRP A 549 12.89 5.48 -17.57
N ASN A 550 13.34 4.23 -17.70
CA ASN A 550 14.23 3.81 -18.78
C ASN A 550 13.94 2.39 -19.30
N ALA A 551 14.31 2.17 -20.55
CA ALA A 551 14.50 0.84 -21.14
C ALA A 551 15.74 0.86 -22.04
N LEU A 552 16.75 0.08 -21.66
CA LEU A 552 18.08 0.08 -22.26
C LEU A 552 18.44 -1.31 -22.80
N HIS A 553 19.12 -1.31 -23.93
CA HIS A 553 19.68 -2.48 -24.58
C HIS A 553 21.20 -2.28 -24.68
N LEU A 554 21.96 -3.10 -23.97
CA LEU A 554 23.41 -3.10 -24.04
C LEU A 554 23.89 -3.98 -25.20
N ASP A 555 25.03 -3.62 -25.76
CA ASP A 555 25.64 -4.28 -26.92
C ASP A 555 26.06 -5.74 -26.62
N ASP A 556 26.19 -6.09 -25.34
CA ASP A 556 26.44 -7.47 -24.89
C ASP A 556 25.18 -8.34 -24.86
N GLY A 557 24.01 -7.78 -25.18
CA GLY A 557 22.71 -8.46 -25.13
C GLY A 557 21.96 -8.31 -23.80
N THR A 558 22.49 -7.54 -22.84
CA THR A 558 21.79 -7.26 -21.59
C THR A 558 20.66 -6.26 -21.81
N HIS A 559 19.48 -6.55 -21.24
CA HIS A 559 18.35 -5.62 -21.16
C HIS A 559 18.22 -5.05 -19.76
N LEU A 560 17.98 -3.75 -19.65
CA LEU A 560 17.82 -3.08 -18.37
C LEU A 560 16.62 -2.14 -18.42
N HIS A 561 15.70 -2.34 -17.50
CA HIS A 561 14.54 -1.47 -17.32
C HIS A 561 14.49 -0.97 -15.88
N GLY A 562 14.09 0.28 -15.70
CA GLY A 562 13.92 0.85 -14.37
C GLY A 562 12.98 2.05 -14.37
N VAL A 563 12.37 2.30 -13.22
CA VAL A 563 11.71 3.56 -12.89
C VAL A 563 12.17 4.03 -11.51
N ASP A 564 12.58 5.29 -11.43
CA ASP A 564 12.83 6.06 -10.20
C ASP A 564 11.62 6.97 -9.95
N LEU A 565 10.71 6.54 -9.08
CA LEU A 565 9.48 7.22 -8.70
C LEU A 565 9.75 8.15 -7.52
N ARG A 566 9.27 9.39 -7.59
CA ARG A 566 9.45 10.41 -6.56
C ARG A 566 8.09 10.86 -6.07
N ILE A 567 7.59 10.16 -5.06
CA ILE A 567 6.28 10.41 -4.49
C ILE A 567 6.45 11.37 -3.30
N PRO A 568 5.73 12.51 -3.28
CA PRO A 568 5.73 13.41 -2.12
C PRO A 568 5.38 12.63 -0.84
N GLU A 569 6.07 12.94 0.27
CA GLU A 569 5.84 12.39 1.61
C GLU A 569 6.18 10.89 1.81
N ILE A 570 6.22 10.08 0.74
CA ILE A 570 6.56 8.64 0.78
C ILE A 570 8.06 8.40 0.54
N GLY A 571 8.73 9.25 -0.24
CA GLY A 571 10.15 9.11 -0.59
C GLY A 571 10.40 8.44 -1.95
N PRO A 572 11.67 8.23 -2.34
CA PRO A 572 12.01 7.60 -3.61
C PRO A 572 11.65 6.12 -3.60
N MET A 573 11.02 5.66 -4.68
CA MET A 573 10.68 4.26 -4.92
C MET A 573 11.27 3.84 -6.26
N SER A 574 11.57 2.55 -6.43
CA SER A 574 12.03 2.06 -7.72
C SER A 574 11.54 0.67 -8.04
N ILE A 575 11.35 0.42 -9.33
CA ILE A 575 10.93 -0.88 -9.88
C ILE A 575 11.76 -1.09 -11.14
N GLY A 576 12.20 -2.32 -11.41
CA GLY A 576 13.04 -2.56 -12.57
C GLY A 576 13.65 -3.94 -12.60
N TYR A 577 14.41 -4.20 -13.66
CA TYR A 577 15.15 -5.43 -13.81
C TYR A 577 16.45 -5.23 -14.59
N VAL A 578 17.36 -6.19 -14.39
CA VAL A 578 18.50 -6.44 -15.27
C VAL A 578 18.39 -7.87 -15.80
N GLN A 579 18.48 -8.03 -17.12
CA GLN A 579 18.40 -9.32 -17.80
C GLN A 579 19.60 -9.51 -18.73
N PRO A 580 20.67 -10.20 -18.27
CA PRO A 580 21.78 -10.61 -19.12
C PRO A 580 21.33 -11.65 -20.17
N PRO A 581 22.03 -11.79 -21.31
CA PRO A 581 21.59 -12.65 -22.43
C PRO A 581 21.48 -14.15 -22.07
N ASP A 582 22.33 -14.63 -21.15
CA ASP A 582 22.43 -16.04 -20.77
C ASP A 582 22.07 -16.28 -19.29
N ALA A 583 21.34 -15.36 -18.66
CA ALA A 583 20.96 -15.45 -17.25
C ALA A 583 19.47 -15.14 -17.05
N ALA A 584 18.93 -15.58 -15.90
CA ALA A 584 17.59 -15.20 -15.50
C ALA A 584 17.51 -13.69 -15.25
N LEU A 585 16.34 -13.12 -15.53
CA LEU A 585 16.02 -11.75 -15.16
C LEU A 585 16.13 -11.59 -13.65
N THR A 586 16.81 -10.55 -13.20
CA THR A 586 16.96 -10.19 -11.79
C THR A 586 16.25 -8.87 -11.53
N GLU A 587 15.33 -8.84 -10.57
CA GLU A 587 14.67 -7.59 -10.17
C GLU A 587 15.67 -6.64 -9.49
N THR A 588 15.56 -5.34 -9.80
CA THR A 588 16.37 -4.34 -9.13
C THR A 588 15.85 -4.10 -7.72
N THR A 589 16.73 -4.08 -6.73
CA THR A 589 16.37 -3.67 -5.36
C THR A 589 16.28 -2.15 -5.23
N GLN A 590 17.05 -1.43 -6.04
CA GLN A 590 17.02 0.03 -6.11
C GLN A 590 17.45 0.52 -7.49
N MET A 591 16.79 1.55 -7.99
CA MET A 591 17.25 2.32 -9.15
C MET A 591 17.01 3.81 -8.89
N THR A 592 18.06 4.62 -9.01
CA THR A 592 17.98 6.07 -8.81
C THR A 592 18.48 6.81 -10.02
N ALA A 593 17.84 7.92 -10.40
CA ALA A 593 18.27 8.76 -11.49
C ALA A 593 18.67 10.15 -10.99
N ALA A 594 19.81 10.66 -11.42
CA ALA A 594 20.19 12.07 -11.24
C ALA A 594 20.14 12.76 -12.60
N ALA A 595 19.27 13.77 -12.74
CA ALA A 595 19.10 14.51 -13.98
C ALA A 595 19.17 16.03 -13.77
N THR A 596 19.79 16.74 -14.71
CA THR A 596 19.77 18.20 -14.78
C THR A 596 18.98 18.65 -16.00
N PHE A 597 18.36 19.84 -15.94
CA PHE A 597 17.47 20.34 -16.98
C PHE A 597 17.86 21.74 -17.42
N ALA A 598 17.72 22.01 -18.70
CA ALA A 598 17.82 23.36 -19.26
C ALA A 598 16.54 24.15 -18.95
N ASP A 599 16.60 25.47 -19.13
CA ASP A 599 15.44 26.37 -19.00
C ASP A 599 14.29 26.00 -19.97
N THR A 600 14.60 25.27 -21.04
CA THR A 600 13.63 24.74 -21.99
C THR A 600 12.82 23.56 -21.45
N GLY A 601 13.16 23.03 -20.27
CA GLY A 601 12.54 21.86 -19.66
C GLY A 601 13.10 20.52 -20.13
N LEU A 602 14.01 20.51 -21.12
CA LEU A 602 14.68 19.30 -21.61
C LEU A 602 15.88 18.93 -20.72
N PRO A 603 16.13 17.63 -20.49
CA PRO A 603 17.28 17.17 -19.71
C PRO A 603 18.59 17.44 -20.43
N VAL A 604 19.63 17.79 -19.67
CA VAL A 604 20.99 18.07 -20.16
C VAL A 604 21.93 16.94 -19.81
N THR A 605 21.87 16.44 -18.57
CA THR A 605 22.64 15.28 -18.11
C THR A 605 21.72 14.34 -17.38
N THR A 606 21.90 13.04 -17.57
CA THR A 606 21.23 12.01 -16.75
C THR A 606 22.23 10.89 -16.44
N SER A 607 22.26 10.46 -15.18
CA SER A 607 22.98 9.28 -14.74
C SER A 607 22.08 8.39 -13.90
N LEU A 608 22.16 7.08 -14.08
CA LEU A 608 21.40 6.08 -13.35
C LEU A 608 22.33 5.30 -12.42
N THR A 609 21.83 4.84 -11.29
CA THR A 609 22.51 3.87 -10.42
C THR A 609 21.55 2.74 -10.11
N VAL A 610 21.99 1.50 -10.32
CA VAL A 610 21.14 0.30 -10.27
C VAL A 610 21.73 -0.71 -9.30
N GLN A 611 20.86 -1.24 -8.43
CA GLN A 611 21.13 -2.28 -7.46
C GLN A 611 20.26 -3.52 -7.74
N PRO A 612 20.74 -4.73 -7.47
CA PRO A 612 22.05 -5.05 -6.89
C PRO A 612 23.21 -4.92 -7.91
N GLY A 613 24.42 -4.61 -7.43
CA GLY A 613 25.65 -4.65 -8.23
C GLY A 613 26.32 -3.29 -8.49
N ASP A 614 25.84 -2.20 -7.88
CA ASP A 614 26.40 -0.85 -8.00
C ASP A 614 26.63 -0.39 -9.47
N LEU A 615 25.75 -0.80 -10.39
CA LEU A 615 25.90 -0.47 -11.81
C LEU A 615 25.51 1.00 -12.04
N THR A 616 26.48 1.82 -12.42
CA THR A 616 26.20 3.18 -12.89
C THR A 616 25.99 3.21 -14.39
N VAL A 617 25.10 4.07 -14.87
CA VAL A 617 24.83 4.28 -16.31
C VAL A 617 24.85 5.76 -16.62
N ASP A 618 25.75 6.19 -17.50
CA ASP A 618 25.78 7.53 -18.05
C ASP A 618 24.96 7.59 -19.34
N VAL A 619 24.07 8.59 -19.44
CA VAL A 619 23.12 8.75 -20.55
C VAL A 619 23.57 9.90 -21.45
N ASP A 620 23.88 9.58 -22.70
CA ASP A 620 24.17 10.54 -23.78
C ASP A 620 22.94 10.67 -24.69
N ILE A 621 22.20 11.76 -24.53
CA ILE A 621 20.93 11.99 -25.23
C ILE A 621 21.18 12.28 -26.71
N ARG A 622 20.45 11.58 -27.59
CA ARG A 622 20.62 11.66 -29.04
C ARG A 622 19.46 12.36 -29.75
N GLY A 623 18.23 12.21 -29.27
CA GLY A 623 17.06 12.87 -29.85
C GLY A 623 15.92 13.00 -28.84
N PHE A 624 15.18 14.10 -28.91
CA PHE A 624 14.06 14.41 -28.02
C PHE A 624 12.72 14.24 -28.73
N ALA A 625 11.79 13.55 -28.10
CA ALA A 625 10.39 13.43 -28.50
C ALA A 625 9.46 13.71 -27.31
N PRO A 626 9.47 14.95 -26.75
CA PRO A 626 8.75 15.29 -25.54
C PRO A 626 7.27 15.53 -25.80
N VAL A 627 6.44 15.44 -24.76
CA VAL A 627 5.07 15.97 -24.78
C VAL A 627 4.77 16.77 -23.51
N MET A 628 3.78 17.66 -23.59
CA MET A 628 3.26 18.41 -22.46
C MET A 628 1.90 17.86 -22.06
N LEU A 629 1.71 17.55 -20.78
CA LEU A 629 0.48 17.00 -20.26
C LEU A 629 -0.25 18.07 -19.43
N THR A 630 -1.44 18.46 -19.84
CA THR A 630 -2.24 19.50 -19.15
C THR A 630 -3.49 18.89 -18.53
N ALA A 631 -3.66 19.06 -17.22
CA ALA A 631 -4.86 18.62 -16.50
C ALA A 631 -6.04 19.57 -16.77
N ALA A 632 -7.26 19.07 -16.60
CA ALA A 632 -8.47 19.89 -16.68
C ALA A 632 -8.49 21.06 -15.66
N ASP A 633 -7.82 20.89 -14.52
CA ASP A 633 -7.67 21.92 -13.49
C ASP A 633 -6.55 22.93 -13.77
N GLY A 634 -5.78 22.74 -14.86
CA GLY A 634 -4.66 23.59 -15.28
C GLY A 634 -3.29 23.21 -14.72
N ARG A 635 -3.14 22.10 -13.97
CA ARG A 635 -1.81 21.53 -13.67
C ARG A 635 -1.10 21.11 -14.97
N VAL A 636 0.21 21.28 -15.01
CA VAL A 636 1.05 20.95 -16.17
C VAL A 636 2.16 20.00 -15.71
N SER A 637 2.34 18.91 -16.45
CA SER A 637 3.53 18.06 -16.36
C SER A 637 4.32 18.16 -17.67
N HIS A 638 5.62 18.40 -17.57
CA HIS A 638 6.54 18.23 -18.68
C HIS A 638 6.97 16.77 -18.74
N PHE A 639 6.82 16.18 -19.93
CA PHE A 639 7.11 14.77 -20.18
C PHE A 639 8.13 14.61 -21.29
N PRO A 640 9.40 15.03 -21.09
CA PRO A 640 10.44 14.72 -22.03
C PRO A 640 10.66 13.21 -22.14
N ARG A 641 10.73 12.74 -23.38
CA ARG A 641 11.26 11.42 -23.73
C ARG A 641 12.41 11.61 -24.68
N ALA A 642 13.44 10.80 -24.52
CA ALA A 642 14.60 10.84 -25.39
C ALA A 642 15.16 9.45 -25.62
N TRP A 643 15.60 9.19 -26.85
CA TRP A 643 16.49 8.07 -27.08
C TRP A 643 17.93 8.51 -26.85
N ALA A 644 18.74 7.60 -26.31
CA ALA A 644 20.08 7.88 -25.86
C ALA A 644 21.02 6.72 -26.17
N ALA A 645 22.30 7.05 -26.36
CA ALA A 645 23.39 6.11 -26.17
C ALA A 645 23.74 6.07 -24.68
N VAL A 646 24.18 4.93 -24.19
CA VAL A 646 24.54 4.75 -22.78
C VAL A 646 25.92 4.11 -22.63
N THR A 647 26.60 4.47 -21.54
CA THR A 647 27.84 3.82 -21.11
C THR A 647 27.72 3.44 -19.64
N THR A 648 28.01 2.20 -19.30
CA THR A 648 27.96 1.73 -17.91
C THR A 648 29.30 1.94 -17.20
N GLY A 649 29.29 1.98 -15.87
CA GLY A 649 30.51 2.13 -15.05
C GLY A 649 31.52 1.00 -15.21
N ASP A 650 31.08 -0.17 -15.69
CA ASP A 650 31.93 -1.32 -16.04
C ASP A 650 32.40 -1.32 -17.51
N GLY A 651 32.06 -0.28 -18.28
CA GLY A 651 32.57 -0.03 -19.63
C GLY A 651 31.76 -0.65 -20.77
N ARG A 652 30.57 -1.20 -20.50
CA ARG A 652 29.63 -1.64 -21.55
C ARG A 652 28.93 -0.44 -22.17
N THR A 653 28.52 -0.60 -23.42
CA THR A 653 27.80 0.40 -24.20
C THR A 653 26.45 -0.13 -24.65
N GLY A 654 25.56 0.77 -25.02
CA GLY A 654 24.24 0.40 -25.52
C GLY A 654 23.43 1.60 -25.96
N ILE A 655 22.16 1.36 -26.27
CA ILE A 655 21.18 2.40 -26.58
C ILE A 655 19.85 2.11 -25.90
N GLY A 656 18.97 3.11 -25.81
CA GLY A 656 17.64 2.92 -25.27
C GLY A 656 16.87 4.22 -25.14
N TRP A 657 15.77 4.14 -24.40
CA TRP A 657 14.92 5.27 -24.08
C TRP A 657 15.00 5.64 -22.61
N VAL A 658 14.95 6.95 -22.35
CA VAL A 658 14.79 7.52 -21.02
C VAL A 658 13.67 8.55 -21.09
N GLU A 659 12.85 8.58 -20.04
CA GLU A 659 11.68 9.42 -19.90
C GLU A 659 11.72 10.11 -18.54
N TRP A 660 11.24 11.35 -18.47
CA TRP A 660 11.05 12.06 -17.22
C TRP A 660 9.63 12.61 -17.15
N ASN A 661 8.89 12.32 -16.08
CA ASN A 661 7.66 13.05 -15.75
C ASN A 661 7.98 14.10 -14.69
N ARG A 662 7.64 15.37 -14.97
CA ARG A 662 8.01 16.49 -14.11
C ARG A 662 6.85 17.45 -13.93
N ASN A 663 6.33 17.50 -12.72
CA ASN A 663 5.25 18.40 -12.36
C ASN A 663 5.79 19.81 -12.14
N ILE A 664 5.31 20.75 -12.94
CA ILE A 664 5.75 22.14 -12.86
C ILE A 664 4.90 22.84 -11.80
N ALA A 665 5.55 23.33 -10.74
CA ALA A 665 4.87 24.08 -9.69
C ALA A 665 4.16 25.30 -10.28
N ARG A 666 2.93 25.58 -9.83
CA ARG A 666 2.21 26.80 -10.20
C ARG A 666 3.02 28.00 -9.70
N SER A 667 3.49 28.84 -10.63
CA SER A 667 4.11 30.14 -10.34
C SER A 667 3.12 31.12 -9.75
#